data_AF-A0ABD2C689-F1
#
_entry.id   AF-A0ABD2C689-F1
#
_cell.length_a   1.000
_cell.length_b   1.000
_cell.length_c   1.000
_cell.angle_alpha   90.00
_cell.angle_beta   90.00
_cell.angle_gamma   90.00
#
_symmetry.space_group_name_H-M   'P 1'
#
loop_
_entity.id
_entity.type
_entity.pdbx_description
1 polymer ?
#
loop_
_entity_poly.entity_id
_entity_poly.type
_entity_poly.pdbx_seq_one_letter_code
_entity_poly.pdbx_strand_id
1 'polypeptide(L)'
;MDIKQKIIQRFNEEMGSSLKGLDNIKHFHECLQAEKDEIEKSLSMASSEAPSKVKAAVQNVEHVTVEFEKLQTSATEVYNNIQESIQENSENSEVQEVIDKIGQLDKCLSYLNFIKFIEDISDEIENSLLSADDESVITLYTNLSEISCQLQSSSCHHLVNYVRETLHFWHNLIKEKLSKEYNDVLKSLKWPFCGTNANTVITSLPETITRFKILTEYLLHLQLPDENIKPVVTSALLTDFASVCLPVTLLVRPLRQRFIYHFTGTKLTNRQDKPEWFFTQVLTWIKDHVQWVQKYVQPVADSIGFNHIDVKAEFMRALVQLAVEKLHSELAIAQHDDALFAHLVDEALGFERELRETLLYPSSQPATVFVLTQAHIFVKWINMEKKYATEKMDAILNSNTAWEILSGPDVNDMKETECANAFLTLLTTISDRYKHLPQPGHRLQFLELQLELIDDWRVRLLQLLHEDCIDPLASLMPCILNTLHYVANVLDEWGVTVHFLQLHFFKKQFEAVECATDEGKDVTEHIGEIEGTVFDEAVALLRRLEKELVNEISDSVALDVKAKSRPYRTDKWFAMQSAKEVASLSVTPSGCPMFQELGTRLHILHEALTLPLFHQAWKQLAFQFDQFLLEEVVLVNHFNTGGAEQLQYDIFRNLFPLFGLYISKPESFFPLIKEACVLLNILIGSAILLLDALNTSDEDTAKEILADVGVHKMSPDVAIKIIQSRTDVIYE
;
A
#
# COMPACT_ATOMS: atom_id res chain seq x y z
N MET A 1 9.24 -35.08 46.68
CA MET A 1 8.43 -35.47 45.52
C MET A 1 7.43 -36.51 45.99
N ASP A 2 6.15 -36.23 45.81
CA ASP A 2 5.07 -37.17 46.11
C ASP A 2 5.29 -38.48 45.34
N ILE A 3 5.09 -39.64 45.96
CA ILE A 3 5.26 -40.95 45.31
C ILE A 3 4.40 -41.01 44.05
N LYS A 4 3.23 -40.36 44.11
CA LYS A 4 2.34 -40.20 42.97
C LYS A 4 2.98 -39.44 41.80
N GLN A 5 3.76 -38.39 42.08
CA GLN A 5 4.48 -37.63 41.05
C GLN A 5 5.59 -38.45 40.40
N LYS A 6 6.33 -39.27 41.17
CA LYS A 6 7.36 -40.16 40.61
C LYS A 6 6.79 -41.24 39.69
N ILE A 7 5.62 -41.80 40.05
CA ILE A 7 4.94 -42.81 39.23
C ILE A 7 4.42 -42.18 37.93
N ILE A 8 3.84 -40.98 37.99
CA ILE A 8 3.39 -40.26 36.80
C ILE A 8 4.58 -39.91 35.89
N GLN A 9 5.72 -39.53 36.45
CA GLN A 9 6.92 -39.25 35.67
C GLN A 9 7.44 -40.51 34.95
N ARG A 10 7.57 -41.65 35.65
CA ARG A 10 7.95 -42.93 35.01
C ARG A 10 6.95 -43.39 33.96
N PHE A 11 5.66 -43.24 34.22
CA PHE A 11 4.60 -43.56 33.27
C PHE A 11 4.71 -42.74 31.97
N ASN A 12 5.01 -41.44 32.10
CA ASN A 12 5.19 -40.57 30.94
C ASN A 12 6.51 -40.84 30.18
N GLU A 13 7.57 -41.23 30.89
CA GLU A 13 8.86 -41.63 30.29
C GLU A 13 8.74 -42.91 29.45
N GLU A 14 7.91 -43.87 29.88
CA GLU A 14 7.78 -45.19 29.23
C GLU A 14 6.75 -45.20 28.07
N MET A 15 5.78 -44.29 28.09
CA MET A 15 4.75 -44.16 27.03
C MET A 15 5.14 -43.24 25.88
N GLY A 16 6.10 -42.31 26.09
CA GLY A 16 6.51 -41.33 25.09
C GLY A 16 5.37 -40.44 24.58
N SER A 17 5.62 -39.63 23.54
CA SER A 17 4.66 -38.65 22.99
C SER A 17 3.79 -39.19 21.84
N SER A 18 3.74 -40.51 21.60
CA SER A 18 2.88 -41.09 20.54
C SER A 18 2.02 -42.25 21.05
N LEU A 19 0.75 -42.30 20.61
CA LEU A 19 -0.27 -43.29 20.99
C LEU A 19 0.00 -44.75 20.55
N LYS A 20 1.20 -45.07 20.02
CA LYS A 20 1.60 -46.43 19.64
C LYS A 20 2.24 -47.23 20.80
N GLY A 21 2.44 -46.62 21.97
CA GLY A 21 3.03 -47.27 23.17
C GLY A 21 2.06 -48.02 24.09
N LEU A 22 0.77 -48.12 23.75
CA LEU A 22 -0.28 -48.75 24.58
C LEU A 22 0.00 -50.22 24.95
N ASP A 23 0.75 -50.94 24.13
CA ASP A 23 1.14 -52.33 24.42
C ASP A 23 2.15 -52.43 25.59
N ASN A 24 2.92 -51.37 25.86
CA ASN A 24 3.89 -51.32 26.95
C ASN A 24 3.25 -51.12 28.33
N ILE A 25 1.96 -50.77 28.41
CA ILE A 25 1.25 -50.62 29.70
C ILE A 25 1.22 -51.95 30.46
N LYS A 26 1.08 -53.06 29.73
CA LYS A 26 1.06 -54.39 30.34
C LYS A 26 2.42 -54.76 30.93
N HIS A 27 3.49 -54.43 30.21
CA HIS A 27 4.86 -54.57 30.68
C HIS A 27 5.14 -53.67 31.91
N PHE A 28 4.70 -52.41 31.89
CA PHE A 28 4.86 -51.50 33.03
C PHE A 28 4.12 -51.99 34.27
N HIS A 29 2.90 -52.51 34.09
CA HIS A 29 2.14 -53.12 35.19
C HIS A 29 2.84 -54.37 35.74
N GLU A 30 3.36 -55.25 34.89
CA GLU A 30 4.13 -56.43 35.30
C GLU A 30 5.43 -56.04 36.02
N CYS A 31 6.13 -54.98 35.59
CA CYS A 31 7.31 -54.44 36.30
C CYS A 31 6.96 -53.90 37.68
N LEU A 32 5.88 -53.12 37.82
CA LEU A 32 5.43 -52.62 39.12
C LEU A 32 4.94 -53.75 40.04
N GLN A 33 4.33 -54.78 39.48
CA GLN A 33 3.91 -55.98 40.21
C GLN A 33 5.13 -56.77 40.70
N ALA A 34 6.15 -56.95 39.85
CA ALA A 34 7.40 -57.61 40.22
C ALA A 34 8.18 -56.83 41.28
N GLU A 35 8.23 -55.49 41.18
CA GLU A 35 8.87 -54.62 42.18
C GLU A 35 8.12 -54.71 43.53
N LYS A 36 6.79 -54.77 43.50
CA LYS A 36 5.97 -55.04 44.70
C LYS A 36 6.26 -56.41 45.29
N ASP A 37 6.29 -57.46 44.47
CA ASP A 37 6.52 -58.83 44.92
C ASP A 37 7.95 -59.02 45.43
N GLU A 38 8.95 -58.34 44.84
CA GLU A 38 10.33 -58.33 45.30
C GLU A 38 10.49 -57.58 46.63
N ILE A 39 9.76 -56.48 46.82
CA ILE A 39 9.71 -55.77 48.11
C ILE A 39 9.02 -56.64 49.17
N GLU A 40 7.90 -57.29 48.87
CA GLU A 40 7.22 -58.22 49.79
C GLU A 40 8.11 -59.43 50.11
N LYS A 41 8.85 -59.94 49.12
CA LYS A 41 9.80 -61.05 49.31
C LYS A 41 11.01 -60.62 50.12
N SER A 42 11.52 -59.41 49.92
CA SER A 42 12.60 -58.80 50.72
C SER A 42 12.16 -58.55 52.17
N LEU A 43 10.89 -58.18 52.38
CA LEU A 43 10.28 -58.05 53.70
C LEU A 43 10.12 -59.43 54.38
N SER A 44 9.79 -60.47 53.60
CA SER A 44 9.65 -61.85 54.10
C SER A 44 11.00 -62.54 54.39
N MET A 45 12.06 -62.21 53.64
CA MET A 45 13.41 -62.76 53.86
C MET A 45 14.17 -62.05 54.98
N ALA A 46 13.80 -60.81 55.32
CA ALA A 46 14.30 -60.11 56.50
C ALA A 46 13.75 -60.66 57.83
N SER A 47 12.79 -61.59 57.81
CA SER A 47 12.08 -62.06 59.01
C SER A 47 12.68 -63.30 59.69
N SER A 48 13.81 -63.87 59.22
CA SER A 48 14.24 -65.20 59.68
C SER A 48 15.65 -65.36 60.27
N GLU A 49 16.51 -64.32 60.34
CA GLU A 49 17.85 -64.47 60.96
C GLU A 49 18.38 -63.19 61.66
N ALA A 50 17.79 -62.78 62.79
CA ALA A 50 18.53 -62.14 63.90
C ALA A 50 17.74 -62.17 65.24
N PRO A 51 17.42 -63.35 65.81
CA PRO A 51 16.53 -63.48 66.98
C PRO A 51 17.08 -62.95 68.31
N SER A 52 18.33 -62.45 68.38
CA SER A 52 18.92 -61.86 69.59
C SER A 52 18.95 -60.32 69.57
N LYS A 53 19.14 -59.71 68.39
CA LYS A 53 18.95 -58.25 68.21
C LYS A 53 17.47 -57.89 68.10
N VAL A 54 16.62 -58.78 67.56
CA VAL A 54 15.16 -58.60 67.53
C VAL A 54 14.56 -58.67 68.93
N LYS A 55 15.09 -59.44 69.89
CA LYS A 55 14.57 -59.39 71.27
C LYS A 55 14.96 -58.10 72.00
N ALA A 56 16.18 -57.60 71.80
CA ALA A 56 16.60 -56.29 72.31
C ALA A 56 15.91 -55.13 71.56
N ALA A 57 15.64 -55.28 70.27
CA ALA A 57 14.90 -54.33 69.45
C ALA A 57 13.39 -54.44 69.67
N VAL A 58 12.83 -55.58 70.05
CA VAL A 58 11.42 -55.74 70.45
C VAL A 58 11.24 -55.27 71.87
N GLN A 59 12.21 -55.45 72.78
CA GLN A 59 12.16 -54.78 74.09
C GLN A 59 12.41 -53.28 73.97
N ASN A 60 13.28 -52.82 73.07
CA ASN A 60 13.40 -51.40 72.76
C ASN A 60 12.20 -50.89 71.98
N VAL A 61 11.57 -51.68 71.10
CA VAL A 61 10.36 -51.28 70.41
C VAL A 61 9.24 -51.27 71.42
N GLU A 62 9.01 -52.28 72.25
CA GLU A 62 8.04 -52.26 73.35
C GLU A 62 8.32 -51.12 74.33
N HIS A 63 9.58 -50.85 74.70
CA HIS A 63 9.93 -49.70 75.52
C HIS A 63 9.70 -48.38 74.79
N VAL A 64 9.99 -48.30 73.49
CA VAL A 64 9.70 -47.17 72.61
C VAL A 64 8.20 -47.09 72.33
N THR A 65 7.43 -48.17 72.37
CA THR A 65 5.98 -48.21 72.13
C THR A 65 5.29 -47.84 73.42
N VAL A 66 5.83 -48.20 74.59
CA VAL A 66 5.40 -47.72 75.91
C VAL A 66 5.82 -46.27 76.12
N GLU A 67 7.01 -45.86 75.65
CA GLU A 67 7.42 -44.44 75.62
C GLU A 67 6.63 -43.67 74.59
N PHE A 68 6.26 -44.27 73.45
CA PHE A 68 5.43 -43.66 72.41
C PHE A 68 3.98 -43.63 72.83
N GLU A 69 3.48 -44.63 73.55
CA GLU A 69 2.17 -44.62 74.20
C GLU A 69 2.18 -43.65 75.37
N LYS A 70 3.27 -43.51 76.13
CA LYS A 70 3.42 -42.46 77.14
C LYS A 70 3.55 -41.08 76.51
N LEU A 71 4.28 -40.92 75.42
CA LEU A 71 4.41 -39.67 74.67
C LEU A 71 3.14 -39.36 73.91
N GLN A 72 2.39 -40.37 73.48
CA GLN A 72 1.08 -40.21 72.85
C GLN A 72 0.06 -39.89 73.92
N THR A 73 0.08 -40.55 75.08
CA THR A 73 -0.78 -40.22 76.23
C THR A 73 -0.42 -38.84 76.77
N SER A 74 0.86 -38.50 76.83
CA SER A 74 1.36 -37.19 77.27
C SER A 74 1.16 -36.12 76.20
N ALA A 75 1.18 -36.46 74.90
CA ALA A 75 0.79 -35.57 73.82
C ALA A 75 -0.74 -35.46 73.70
N THR A 76 -1.50 -36.47 74.11
CA THR A 76 -2.96 -36.43 74.21
C THR A 76 -3.36 -35.71 75.48
N GLU A 77 -2.62 -35.81 76.58
CA GLU A 77 -2.75 -34.98 77.78
C GLU A 77 -2.29 -33.57 77.50
N VAL A 78 -1.22 -33.33 76.74
CA VAL A 78 -0.81 -31.99 76.33
C VAL A 78 -1.79 -31.44 75.30
N TYR A 79 -2.32 -32.25 74.39
CA TYR A 79 -3.37 -31.84 73.47
C TYR A 79 -4.67 -31.58 74.20
N ASN A 80 -5.06 -32.41 75.16
CA ASN A 80 -6.22 -32.21 76.02
C ASN A 80 -5.98 -31.09 77.02
N ASN A 81 -4.76 -30.83 77.49
CA ASN A 81 -4.40 -29.69 78.32
C ASN A 81 -4.26 -28.44 77.46
N ILE A 82 -3.90 -28.52 76.18
CA ILE A 82 -3.93 -27.41 75.23
C ILE A 82 -5.37 -27.15 74.83
N GLN A 83 -6.21 -28.18 74.70
CA GLN A 83 -7.61 -28.05 74.33
C GLN A 83 -8.44 -27.60 75.53
N GLU A 84 -8.21 -28.16 76.73
CA GLU A 84 -8.68 -27.65 78.02
C GLU A 84 -8.06 -26.30 78.30
N SER A 85 -6.78 -26.00 78.01
CA SER A 85 -6.25 -24.64 78.16
C SER A 85 -6.81 -23.70 77.09
N ILE A 86 -7.16 -24.14 75.88
CA ILE A 86 -7.89 -23.35 74.85
C ILE A 86 -9.34 -23.13 75.28
N GLN A 87 -9.92 -24.08 76.02
CA GLN A 87 -11.33 -24.10 76.44
C GLN A 87 -11.54 -23.49 77.84
N GLU A 88 -10.52 -23.50 78.70
CA GLU A 88 -10.31 -22.69 79.93
C GLU A 88 -9.84 -21.28 79.53
N ASN A 89 -9.08 -21.14 78.44
CA ASN A 89 -8.90 -19.88 77.69
C ASN A 89 -10.15 -19.55 76.85
N SER A 90 -11.35 -19.96 77.29
CA SER A 90 -12.58 -19.26 76.89
C SER A 90 -12.51 -17.77 77.26
N GLU A 91 -11.62 -17.38 78.19
CA GLU A 91 -11.23 -15.98 78.42
C GLU A 91 -10.38 -15.37 77.28
N ASN A 92 -9.70 -16.16 76.42
CA ASN A 92 -9.08 -15.65 75.18
C ASN A 92 -10.05 -15.54 74.00
N SER A 93 -11.28 -16.09 74.06
CA SER A 93 -12.31 -15.69 73.10
C SER A 93 -12.64 -14.22 73.29
N GLU A 94 -12.74 -13.77 74.54
CA GLU A 94 -12.91 -12.35 74.85
C GLU A 94 -11.66 -11.55 74.46
N VAL A 95 -10.44 -12.04 74.70
CA VAL A 95 -9.21 -11.34 74.27
C VAL A 95 -9.05 -11.33 72.73
N GLN A 96 -9.39 -12.39 72.02
CA GLN A 96 -9.35 -12.44 70.55
C GLN A 96 -10.45 -11.58 69.95
N GLU A 97 -11.66 -11.58 70.52
CA GLU A 97 -12.71 -10.63 70.16
C GLU A 97 -12.25 -9.20 70.44
N VAL A 98 -11.56 -8.94 71.55
CA VAL A 98 -10.97 -7.64 71.87
C VAL A 98 -9.82 -7.30 70.90
N ILE A 99 -8.98 -8.25 70.48
CA ILE A 99 -7.91 -8.04 69.50
C ILE A 99 -8.51 -7.77 68.11
N ASP A 100 -9.55 -8.50 67.71
CA ASP A 100 -10.28 -8.28 66.47
C ASP A 100 -11.02 -6.93 66.51
N LYS A 101 -11.59 -6.57 67.67
CA LYS A 101 -12.19 -5.25 67.91
C LYS A 101 -11.14 -4.16 67.86
N ILE A 102 -9.97 -4.36 68.45
CA ILE A 102 -8.83 -3.44 68.38
C ILE A 102 -8.37 -3.32 66.94
N GLY A 103 -8.27 -4.42 66.17
CA GLY A 103 -7.91 -4.39 64.76
C GLY A 103 -8.96 -3.72 63.88
N GLN A 104 -10.26 -3.88 64.18
CA GLN A 104 -11.33 -3.14 63.52
C GLN A 104 -11.28 -1.65 63.88
N LEU A 105 -11.10 -1.33 65.16
CA LEU A 105 -10.97 0.04 65.63
C LEU A 105 -9.73 0.72 65.05
N ASP A 106 -8.60 0.01 64.92
CA ASP A 106 -7.37 0.50 64.31
C ASP A 106 -7.53 0.75 62.81
N LYS A 107 -8.26 -0.12 62.10
CA LYS A 107 -8.68 0.13 60.70
C LYS A 107 -9.60 1.34 60.59
N CYS A 108 -10.61 1.47 61.47
CA CYS A 108 -11.49 2.64 61.50
C CYS A 108 -10.71 3.92 61.83
N LEU A 109 -9.77 3.86 62.77
CA LEU A 109 -8.92 4.97 63.18
C LEU A 109 -8.00 5.37 62.03
N SER A 110 -7.37 4.41 61.34
CA SER A 110 -6.56 4.65 60.14
C SER A 110 -7.37 5.29 59.01
N TYR A 111 -8.60 4.81 58.79
CA TYR A 111 -9.53 5.38 57.81
C TYR A 111 -9.91 6.84 58.15
N LEU A 112 -10.25 7.12 59.42
CA LEU A 112 -10.58 8.46 59.89
C LEU A 112 -9.37 9.39 59.86
N ASN A 113 -8.19 8.91 60.24
CA ASN A 113 -6.93 9.66 60.13
C ASN A 113 -6.64 10.01 58.67
N PHE A 114 -6.94 9.10 57.74
CA PHE A 114 -6.76 9.38 56.32
C PHE A 114 -7.73 10.44 55.81
N ILE A 115 -9.01 10.37 56.20
CA ILE A 115 -9.97 11.44 55.89
C ILE A 115 -9.48 12.77 56.46
N LYS A 116 -9.10 12.78 57.73
CA LYS A 116 -8.56 13.98 58.39
C LYS A 116 -7.33 14.51 57.65
N PHE A 117 -6.43 13.65 57.19
CA PHE A 117 -5.27 14.06 56.41
C PHE A 117 -5.65 14.75 55.10
N ILE A 118 -6.69 14.28 54.42
CA ILE A 118 -7.21 14.92 53.18
C ILE A 118 -7.94 16.24 53.49
N GLU A 119 -8.65 16.32 54.62
CA GLU A 119 -9.25 17.55 55.13
C GLU A 119 -8.16 18.57 55.50
N ASP A 120 -7.10 18.16 56.21
CA ASP A 120 -5.96 18.99 56.57
C ASP A 120 -5.27 19.56 55.31
N ILE A 121 -5.06 18.73 54.25
CA ILE A 121 -4.57 19.21 52.94
C ILE A 121 -5.53 20.22 52.32
N SER A 122 -6.84 20.00 52.42
CA SER A 122 -7.85 20.91 51.87
C SER A 122 -7.86 22.26 52.60
N ASP A 123 -7.77 22.24 53.93
CA ASP A 123 -7.65 23.44 54.76
C ASP A 123 -6.35 24.20 54.44
N GLU A 124 -5.23 23.50 54.22
CA GLU A 124 -3.98 24.12 53.78
C GLU A 124 -4.11 24.75 52.38
N ILE A 125 -4.76 24.10 51.43
CA ILE A 125 -5.04 24.67 50.10
C ILE A 125 -5.89 25.94 50.23
N GLU A 126 -6.94 25.92 51.07
CA GLU A 126 -7.78 27.10 51.31
C GLU A 126 -6.98 28.26 51.90
N ASN A 127 -6.13 27.98 52.90
CA ASN A 127 -5.27 28.98 53.52
C ASN A 127 -4.25 29.56 52.54
N SER A 128 -3.60 28.74 51.71
CA SER A 128 -2.65 29.18 50.69
C SER A 128 -3.32 30.00 49.57
N LEU A 129 -4.58 29.69 49.23
CA LEU A 129 -5.38 30.50 48.31
C LEU A 129 -5.68 31.88 48.89
N LEU A 130 -6.00 31.97 50.18
CA LEU A 130 -6.24 33.24 50.89
C LEU A 130 -4.97 34.09 51.00
N SER A 131 -3.80 33.47 51.18
CA SER A 131 -2.50 34.15 51.21
C SER A 131 -1.93 34.51 49.83
N ALA A 132 -2.64 34.16 48.75
CA ALA A 132 -2.22 34.35 47.36
C ALA A 132 -0.86 33.69 47.01
N ASP A 133 -0.56 32.55 47.63
CA ASP A 133 0.65 31.78 47.37
C ASP A 133 0.36 30.64 46.39
N ASP A 134 0.45 30.94 45.09
CA ASP A 134 0.11 29.98 44.02
C ASP A 134 1.06 28.76 43.98
N GLU A 135 2.32 28.91 44.40
CA GLU A 135 3.30 27.81 44.39
C GLU A 135 2.94 26.74 45.42
N SER A 136 2.61 27.17 46.65
CA SER A 136 2.13 26.28 47.71
C SER A 136 0.81 25.61 47.34
N VAL A 137 -0.12 26.34 46.70
CA VAL A 137 -1.40 25.76 46.24
C VAL A 137 -1.16 24.62 45.24
N ILE A 138 -0.27 24.82 44.26
CA ILE A 138 0.01 23.79 43.25
C ILE A 138 0.73 22.58 43.85
N THR A 139 1.69 22.77 44.75
CA THR A 139 2.40 21.65 45.39
C THR A 139 1.47 20.79 46.28
N LEU A 140 0.57 21.43 47.03
CA LEU A 140 -0.46 20.72 47.80
C LEU A 140 -1.45 19.99 46.89
N TYR A 141 -1.85 20.62 45.78
CA TYR A 141 -2.71 19.98 44.78
C TYR A 141 -2.03 18.78 44.11
N THR A 142 -0.75 18.87 43.74
CA THR A 142 -0.02 17.74 43.15
C THR A 142 0.11 16.58 44.14
N ASN A 143 0.31 16.86 45.43
CA ASN A 143 0.30 15.85 46.49
C ASN A 143 -1.09 15.18 46.57
N LEU A 144 -2.17 15.95 46.58
CA LEU A 144 -3.53 15.41 46.57
C LEU A 144 -3.82 14.55 45.32
N SER A 145 -3.30 14.96 44.17
CA SER A 145 -3.40 14.20 42.91
C SER A 145 -2.64 12.88 42.97
N GLU A 146 -1.41 12.89 43.50
CA GLU A 146 -0.59 11.68 43.69
C GLU A 146 -1.29 10.69 44.64
N ILE A 147 -1.84 11.18 45.75
CA ILE A 147 -2.63 10.38 46.68
C ILE A 147 -3.86 9.76 45.99
N SER A 148 -4.59 10.56 45.20
CA SER A 148 -5.74 10.08 44.42
C SER A 148 -5.35 8.95 43.47
N CYS A 149 -4.22 9.08 42.76
CA CYS A 149 -3.70 8.03 41.87
C CYS A 149 -3.33 6.76 42.62
N GLN A 150 -2.62 6.86 43.75
CA GLN A 150 -2.24 5.70 44.56
C GLN A 150 -3.46 4.95 45.11
N LEU A 151 -4.54 5.67 45.45
CA LEU A 151 -5.78 5.10 45.98
C LEU A 151 -6.65 4.40 44.94
N GLN A 152 -6.47 4.62 43.63
CA GLN A 152 -7.35 4.04 42.60
C GLN A 152 -7.44 2.51 42.66
N SER A 153 -6.35 1.84 43.06
CA SER A 153 -6.27 0.37 43.19
C SER A 153 -6.92 -0.18 44.47
N SER A 154 -7.36 0.70 45.38
CA SER A 154 -7.90 0.32 46.68
C SER A 154 -9.32 -0.24 46.58
N SER A 155 -9.61 -1.26 47.40
CA SER A 155 -10.97 -1.78 47.61
C SER A 155 -11.89 -0.82 48.39
N CYS A 156 -11.35 0.25 48.97
CA CYS A 156 -12.11 1.24 49.74
C CYS A 156 -12.84 2.24 48.84
N HIS A 157 -13.84 1.79 48.08
CA HIS A 157 -14.52 2.60 47.06
C HIS A 157 -15.06 3.95 47.54
N HIS A 158 -15.58 4.04 48.78
CA HIS A 158 -16.07 5.31 49.34
C HIS A 158 -14.94 6.33 49.59
N LEU A 159 -13.79 5.87 50.07
CA LEU A 159 -12.62 6.72 50.27
C LEU A 159 -12.05 7.20 48.93
N VAL A 160 -11.96 6.28 47.96
CA VAL A 160 -11.55 6.62 46.58
C VAL A 160 -12.50 7.66 45.98
N ASN A 161 -13.81 7.50 46.15
CA ASN A 161 -14.80 8.48 45.70
C ASN A 161 -14.62 9.84 46.38
N TYR A 162 -14.48 9.84 47.70
CA TYR A 162 -14.31 11.07 48.49
C TYR A 162 -13.07 11.85 48.04
N VAL A 163 -11.89 11.20 47.98
CA VAL A 163 -10.65 11.86 47.55
C VAL A 163 -10.77 12.37 46.12
N ARG A 164 -11.41 11.59 45.24
CA ARG A 164 -11.65 12.00 43.85
C ARG A 164 -12.58 13.21 43.76
N GLU A 165 -13.67 13.24 44.52
CA GLU A 165 -14.59 14.39 44.57
C GLU A 165 -13.88 15.63 45.12
N THR A 166 -13.08 15.49 46.18
CA THR A 166 -12.25 16.56 46.75
C THR A 166 -11.22 17.08 45.75
N LEU A 167 -10.53 16.19 45.02
CA LEU A 167 -9.60 16.56 43.95
C LEU A 167 -10.30 17.36 42.84
N HIS A 168 -11.48 16.92 42.40
CA HIS A 168 -12.24 17.62 41.36
C HIS A 168 -12.77 18.98 41.83
N PHE A 169 -13.18 19.08 43.10
CA PHE A 169 -13.59 20.34 43.71
C PHE A 169 -12.45 21.37 43.66
N TRP A 170 -11.26 21.00 44.17
CA TRP A 170 -10.10 21.89 44.16
C TRP A 170 -9.59 22.19 42.74
N HIS A 171 -9.56 21.19 41.86
CA HIS A 171 -9.21 21.38 40.46
C HIS A 171 -10.05 22.48 39.81
N ASN A 172 -11.37 22.44 39.97
CA ASN A 172 -12.27 23.41 39.34
C ASN A 172 -12.05 24.83 39.88
N LEU A 173 -11.86 24.97 41.19
CA LEU A 173 -11.63 26.25 41.85
C LEU A 173 -10.29 26.87 41.41
N ILE A 174 -9.20 26.09 41.48
CA ILE A 174 -7.85 26.53 41.10
C ILE A 174 -7.80 26.84 39.60
N LYS A 175 -8.41 25.99 38.76
CA LYS A 175 -8.51 26.19 37.31
C LYS A 175 -9.22 27.48 36.98
N GLU A 176 -10.31 27.81 37.67
CA GLU A 176 -11.03 29.06 37.43
C GLU A 176 -10.17 30.29 37.75
N LYS A 177 -9.47 30.28 38.89
CA LYS A 177 -8.55 31.35 39.29
C LYS A 177 -7.42 31.51 38.28
N LEU A 178 -6.64 30.45 38.04
CA LEU A 178 -5.47 30.50 37.14
C LEU A 178 -5.88 30.80 35.70
N SER A 179 -7.03 30.33 35.23
CA SER A 179 -7.53 30.67 33.90
C SER A 179 -7.83 32.17 33.77
N LYS A 180 -8.37 32.83 34.80
CA LYS A 180 -8.62 34.29 34.77
C LYS A 180 -7.30 35.05 34.67
N GLU A 181 -6.33 34.71 35.52
CA GLU A 181 -5.01 35.34 35.52
C GLU A 181 -4.24 35.10 34.21
N TYR A 182 -4.27 33.88 33.70
CA TYR A 182 -3.66 33.53 32.42
C TYR A 182 -4.27 34.33 31.28
N ASN A 183 -5.60 34.49 31.25
CA ASN A 183 -6.27 35.32 30.26
C ASN A 183 -5.88 36.81 30.36
N ASP A 184 -5.66 37.33 31.55
CA ASP A 184 -5.22 38.73 31.73
C ASP A 184 -3.78 38.93 31.25
N VAL A 185 -2.91 37.95 31.49
CA VAL A 185 -1.55 37.92 30.90
C VAL A 185 -1.63 37.83 29.37
N LEU A 186 -2.48 36.95 28.82
CA LEU A 186 -2.68 36.85 27.36
C LEU A 186 -3.17 38.17 26.75
N LYS A 187 -4.08 38.90 27.40
CA LYS A 187 -4.50 40.25 26.95
C LYS A 187 -3.33 41.22 26.93
N SER A 188 -2.47 41.20 27.96
CA SER A 188 -1.28 42.05 28.02
C SER A 188 -0.25 41.72 26.93
N LEU A 189 -0.16 40.45 26.56
CA LEU A 189 0.64 39.95 25.42
C LEU A 189 -0.04 40.19 24.06
N LYS A 190 -1.24 40.78 24.04
CA LYS A 190 -2.07 40.98 22.84
C LYS A 190 -2.39 39.68 22.09
N TRP A 191 -2.50 38.57 22.81
CA TRP A 191 -2.92 37.29 22.26
C TRP A 191 -4.44 37.25 22.02
N PRO A 192 -4.93 36.65 20.93
CA PRO A 192 -4.18 36.12 19.79
C PRO A 192 -3.67 37.24 18.86
N PHE A 193 -2.60 36.95 18.11
CA PHE A 193 -1.98 37.86 17.16
C PHE A 193 -2.82 37.98 15.88
N CYS A 194 -3.93 38.72 15.95
CA CYS A 194 -4.85 38.91 14.82
C CYS A 194 -4.94 40.38 14.38
N GLY A 195 -5.00 40.62 13.06
CA GLY A 195 -5.25 41.95 12.48
C GLY A 195 -4.10 42.94 12.71
N THR A 196 -4.41 44.12 13.24
CA THR A 196 -3.42 45.20 13.51
C THR A 196 -2.33 44.81 14.53
N ASN A 197 -2.55 43.74 15.31
CA ASN A 197 -1.59 43.23 16.29
C ASN A 197 -0.64 42.16 15.73
N ALA A 198 -0.81 41.70 14.47
CA ALA A 198 -0.02 40.61 13.90
C ALA A 198 1.44 41.00 13.54
N ASN A 199 1.65 42.25 13.12
CA ASN A 199 2.97 42.76 12.68
C ASN A 199 3.70 43.59 13.74
N THR A 200 3.13 43.74 14.94
CA THR A 200 3.83 44.47 16.00
C THR A 200 4.90 43.53 16.56
N VAL A 201 6.18 43.86 16.37
CA VAL A 201 7.28 43.22 17.13
C VAL A 201 6.98 43.50 18.60
N ILE A 202 6.36 42.55 19.29
CA ILE A 202 5.99 42.71 20.70
C ILE A 202 7.29 42.55 21.48
N THR A 203 7.93 43.67 21.82
CA THR A 203 8.88 43.72 22.93
C THR A 203 8.06 43.57 24.21
N SER A 204 7.58 42.37 24.48
CA SER A 204 6.88 42.03 25.72
C SER A 204 7.84 42.28 26.88
N LEU A 205 7.37 42.94 27.94
CA LEU A 205 8.17 43.12 29.15
C LEU A 205 8.66 41.72 29.61
N PRO A 206 9.96 41.55 29.93
CA PRO A 206 10.49 40.27 30.41
C PRO A 206 9.66 39.69 31.56
N GLU A 207 9.17 40.56 32.45
CA GLU A 207 8.31 40.21 33.59
C GLU A 207 6.99 39.55 33.17
N THR A 208 6.34 40.04 32.11
CA THR A 208 5.08 39.47 31.60
C THR A 208 5.29 38.07 31.04
N ILE A 209 6.40 37.85 30.33
CA ILE A 209 6.77 36.53 29.80
C ILE A 209 7.15 35.57 30.93
N THR A 210 7.86 36.03 31.96
CA THR A 210 8.16 35.22 33.13
C THR A 210 6.88 34.80 33.84
N ARG A 211 5.94 35.73 34.08
CA ARG A 211 4.65 35.39 34.68
C ARG A 211 3.82 34.45 33.80
N PHE A 212 3.86 34.63 32.47
CA PHE A 212 3.23 33.68 31.53
C PHE A 212 3.78 32.26 31.69
N LYS A 213 5.11 32.11 31.78
CA LYS A 213 5.76 30.80 31.95
C LYS A 213 5.38 30.15 33.28
N ILE A 214 5.40 30.90 34.38
CA ILE A 214 4.98 30.40 35.71
C ILE A 214 3.53 29.92 35.69
N LEU A 215 2.61 30.71 35.14
CA LEU A 215 1.21 30.29 35.04
C LEU A 215 1.03 29.08 34.10
N THR A 216 1.84 28.97 33.06
CA THR A 216 1.86 27.80 32.16
C THR A 216 2.26 26.55 32.93
N GLU A 217 3.32 26.64 33.74
CA GLU A 217 3.80 25.56 34.60
C GLU A 217 2.72 25.09 35.59
N TYR A 218 2.07 26.03 36.28
CA TYR A 218 0.99 25.73 37.21
C TYR A 218 -0.21 25.06 36.52
N LEU A 219 -0.57 25.51 35.32
CA LEU A 219 -1.64 24.91 34.53
C LEU A 219 -1.29 23.50 34.03
N LEU A 220 -0.02 23.21 33.76
CA LEU A 220 0.43 21.85 33.40
C LEU A 220 0.34 20.91 34.61
N HIS A 221 0.76 21.36 35.80
CA HIS A 221 0.61 20.58 37.03
C HIS A 221 -0.85 20.34 37.45
N LEU A 222 -1.75 21.25 37.06
CA LEU A 222 -3.18 21.12 37.31
C LEU A 222 -3.88 20.10 36.37
N GLN A 223 -3.19 19.58 35.35
CA GLN A 223 -3.79 18.63 34.40
C GLN A 223 -4.26 17.35 35.13
N LEU A 224 -5.54 17.00 34.98
CA LEU A 224 -6.08 15.74 35.51
C LEU A 224 -5.52 14.54 34.70
N PRO A 225 -5.32 13.38 35.34
CA PRO A 225 -4.94 12.13 34.65
C PRO A 225 -5.99 11.70 33.61
N ASP A 226 -5.54 11.19 32.46
CA ASP A 226 -6.34 10.87 31.26
C ASP A 226 -7.54 9.95 31.51
N GLU A 227 -7.50 9.08 32.52
CA GLU A 227 -8.59 8.15 32.86
C GLU A 227 -9.91 8.82 33.30
N ASN A 228 -9.87 10.11 33.64
CA ASN A 228 -11.05 10.85 34.10
C ASN A 228 -11.84 11.52 32.95
N ILE A 229 -11.35 11.49 31.72
CA ILE A 229 -12.01 12.11 30.56
C ILE A 229 -12.89 11.05 29.88
N LYS A 230 -14.13 10.88 30.37
CA LYS A 230 -15.14 10.21 29.54
C LYS A 230 -15.40 11.09 28.32
N PRO A 231 -15.26 10.60 27.07
CA PRO A 231 -15.63 11.38 25.91
C PRO A 231 -17.12 11.70 26.01
N VAL A 232 -17.46 12.97 26.24
CA VAL A 232 -18.85 13.48 26.29
C VAL A 232 -19.45 13.54 24.87
N VAL A 233 -18.64 13.27 23.84
CA VAL A 233 -19.00 13.47 22.45
C VAL A 233 -19.49 12.16 21.82
N THR A 234 -20.69 12.22 21.24
CA THR A 234 -21.40 11.07 20.63
C THR A 234 -20.95 10.74 19.20
N SER A 235 -20.06 11.55 18.60
CA SER A 235 -19.53 11.33 17.25
C SER A 235 -18.20 10.60 17.32
N ALA A 236 -18.12 9.41 16.69
CA ALA A 236 -16.91 8.59 16.58
C ALA A 236 -15.73 9.31 15.88
N LEU A 237 -15.97 10.43 15.21
CA LEU A 237 -14.91 11.24 14.57
C LEU A 237 -14.13 12.09 15.56
N LEU A 238 -14.77 12.47 16.66
CA LEU A 238 -14.21 13.36 17.67
C LEU A 238 -13.59 12.57 18.83
N THR A 239 -13.82 11.26 18.91
CA THR A 239 -13.11 10.37 19.84
C THR A 239 -11.63 10.19 19.47
N ASP A 240 -11.27 10.36 18.20
CA ASP A 240 -9.90 10.23 17.71
C ASP A 240 -9.03 11.46 18.02
N PHE A 241 -9.66 12.58 18.41
CA PHE A 241 -8.94 13.78 18.85
C PHE A 241 -8.62 13.68 20.35
N ALA A 242 -7.39 13.30 20.67
CA ALA A 242 -6.93 13.30 22.05
C ALA A 242 -7.03 14.70 22.68
N SER A 243 -7.38 14.74 23.97
CA SER A 243 -7.43 15.98 24.74
C SER A 243 -6.09 16.71 24.67
N VAL A 244 -6.15 18.03 24.71
CA VAL A 244 -4.97 18.90 24.75
C VAL A 244 -4.76 19.39 26.18
N CYS A 245 -3.52 19.73 26.52
CA CYS A 245 -3.20 20.28 27.83
C CYS A 245 -3.95 21.59 28.11
N LEU A 246 -4.13 21.90 29.40
CA LEU A 246 -4.84 23.09 29.86
C LEU A 246 -4.29 24.40 29.29
N PRO A 247 -2.96 24.64 29.22
CA PRO A 247 -2.42 25.84 28.57
C PRO A 247 -2.87 25.99 27.11
N VAL A 248 -2.81 24.91 26.32
CA VAL A 248 -3.23 24.91 24.92
C VAL A 248 -4.74 25.16 24.79
N THR A 249 -5.53 24.55 25.67
CA THR A 249 -7.00 24.80 25.73
C THR A 249 -7.31 26.29 25.89
N LEU A 250 -6.59 26.98 26.79
CA LEU A 250 -6.77 28.42 27.01
C LEU A 250 -6.24 29.28 25.87
N LEU A 251 -5.10 28.90 25.26
CA LEU A 251 -4.52 29.60 24.10
C LEU A 251 -5.45 29.55 22.88
N VAL A 252 -6.11 28.42 22.64
CA VAL A 252 -7.00 28.22 21.49
C VAL A 252 -8.39 28.81 21.72
N ARG A 253 -8.85 28.95 22.98
CA ARG A 253 -10.17 29.49 23.33
C ARG A 253 -10.56 30.78 22.58
N PRO A 254 -9.75 31.86 22.53
CA PRO A 254 -10.14 33.07 21.79
C PRO A 254 -10.24 32.83 20.28
N LEU A 255 -9.39 31.98 19.70
CA LEU A 255 -9.44 31.60 18.28
C LEU A 255 -10.71 30.79 17.97
N ARG A 256 -11.06 29.82 18.83
CA ARG A 256 -12.30 29.05 18.74
C ARG A 256 -13.54 29.94 18.81
N GLN A 257 -13.57 30.91 19.72
CA GLN A 257 -14.68 31.87 19.81
C GLN A 257 -14.82 32.70 18.53
N ARG A 258 -13.71 33.16 17.94
CA ARG A 258 -13.72 33.86 16.65
C ARG A 258 -14.20 32.96 15.53
N PHE A 259 -13.75 31.70 15.49
CA PHE A 259 -14.17 30.72 14.49
C PHE A 259 -15.68 30.50 14.54
N ILE A 260 -16.22 30.21 15.71
CA ILE A 260 -17.66 30.03 15.93
C ILE A 260 -18.41 31.30 15.51
N TYR A 261 -17.95 32.48 15.93
CA TYR A 261 -18.60 33.74 15.57
C TYR A 261 -18.67 33.97 14.05
N HIS A 262 -17.62 33.65 13.29
CA HIS A 262 -17.56 33.93 11.84
C HIS A 262 -18.13 32.82 10.97
N PHE A 263 -17.94 31.55 11.34
CA PHE A 263 -18.23 30.39 10.49
C PHE A 263 -19.37 29.52 11.02
N THR A 264 -20.13 30.03 12.00
CA THR A 264 -21.38 29.38 12.43
C THR A 264 -22.52 30.41 12.49
N GLY A 265 -23.76 29.92 12.39
CA GLY A 265 -24.95 30.77 12.40
C GLY A 265 -25.18 31.54 11.09
N THR A 266 -25.77 32.73 11.20
CA THR A 266 -26.32 33.51 10.05
C THR A 266 -25.41 34.63 9.56
N LYS A 267 -24.12 34.62 9.90
CA LYS A 267 -23.18 35.67 9.47
C LYS A 267 -22.87 35.55 7.98
N LEU A 268 -22.62 36.69 7.34
CA LEU A 268 -22.18 36.76 5.92
C LEU A 268 -20.85 36.06 5.65
N THR A 269 -20.05 35.81 6.70
CA THR A 269 -18.79 35.05 6.63
C THR A 269 -19.00 33.53 6.64
N ASN A 270 -20.19 33.06 7.00
CA ASN A 270 -20.56 31.64 6.94
C ASN A 270 -21.22 31.33 5.59
N ARG A 271 -20.40 31.18 4.56
CA ARG A 271 -20.84 30.93 3.19
C ARG A 271 -20.54 29.50 2.78
N GLN A 272 -21.57 28.81 2.29
CA GLN A 272 -21.44 27.43 1.81
C GLN A 272 -20.62 27.36 0.52
N ASP A 273 -20.82 28.32 -0.38
CA ASP A 273 -20.09 28.42 -1.64
C ASP A 273 -18.62 28.87 -1.50
N LYS A 274 -18.21 29.20 -0.27
CA LYS A 274 -16.86 29.67 0.06
C LYS A 274 -16.19 28.88 1.20
N PRO A 275 -16.05 27.55 1.05
CA PRO A 275 -15.43 26.74 2.09
C PRO A 275 -13.94 27.06 2.31
N GLU A 276 -13.26 27.62 1.31
CA GLU A 276 -11.86 28.02 1.41
C GLU A 276 -11.61 29.03 2.54
N TRP A 277 -12.62 29.81 2.95
CA TRP A 277 -12.48 30.83 3.99
C TRP A 277 -12.18 30.26 5.36
N PHE A 278 -12.89 29.21 5.80
CA PHE A 278 -12.66 28.65 7.14
C PHE A 278 -11.37 27.82 7.18
N PHE A 279 -11.03 27.12 6.09
CA PHE A 279 -9.75 26.42 5.96
C PHE A 279 -8.57 27.37 5.98
N THR A 280 -8.59 28.41 5.13
CA THR A 280 -7.52 29.43 5.08
C THR A 280 -7.35 30.12 6.43
N GLN A 281 -8.45 30.41 7.14
CA GLN A 281 -8.39 31.06 8.43
C GLN A 281 -7.71 30.19 9.50
N VAL A 282 -7.99 28.87 9.51
CA VAL A 282 -7.33 27.92 10.41
C VAL A 282 -5.85 27.79 10.09
N LEU A 283 -5.48 27.65 8.80
CA LEU A 283 -4.08 27.59 8.36
C LEU A 283 -3.31 28.86 8.75
N THR A 284 -3.91 30.02 8.53
CA THR A 284 -3.34 31.32 8.91
C THR A 284 -3.09 31.39 10.42
N TRP A 285 -4.07 30.99 11.25
CA TRP A 285 -3.88 30.97 12.69
C TRP A 285 -2.77 30.02 13.13
N ILE A 286 -2.65 28.85 12.52
CA ILE A 286 -1.54 27.94 12.82
C ILE A 286 -0.21 28.63 12.48
N LYS A 287 -0.06 29.15 11.26
CA LYS A 287 1.16 29.83 10.79
C LYS A 287 1.59 30.96 11.73
N ASP A 288 0.64 31.81 12.12
CA ASP A 288 0.92 33.02 12.88
C ASP A 288 1.28 32.75 14.36
N HIS A 289 0.86 31.61 14.92
CA HIS A 289 0.95 31.36 16.36
C HIS A 289 1.88 30.18 16.74
N VAL A 290 2.03 29.19 15.87
CA VAL A 290 2.68 27.91 16.22
C VAL A 290 4.13 28.07 16.69
N GLN A 291 4.89 28.97 16.06
CA GLN A 291 6.29 29.23 16.44
C GLN A 291 6.38 29.90 17.82
N TRP A 292 5.43 30.78 18.15
CA TRP A 292 5.38 31.43 19.46
C TRP A 292 5.06 30.42 20.56
N VAL A 293 4.08 29.55 20.33
CA VAL A 293 3.72 28.47 21.26
C VAL A 293 4.92 27.54 21.48
N GLN A 294 5.57 27.12 20.40
CA GLN A 294 6.77 26.27 20.49
C GLN A 294 7.92 26.95 21.24
N LYS A 295 8.08 28.28 21.11
CA LYS A 295 9.15 29.03 21.77
C LYS A 295 8.94 29.26 23.27
N TYR A 296 7.69 29.48 23.70
CA TYR A 296 7.40 29.92 25.07
C TYR A 296 6.69 28.88 25.94
N VAL A 297 6.03 27.89 25.36
CA VAL A 297 5.26 26.87 26.10
C VAL A 297 6.01 25.54 26.15
N GLN A 298 6.56 25.06 25.02
CA GLN A 298 7.29 23.78 24.98
C GLN A 298 8.45 23.72 26.01
N PRO A 299 9.32 24.74 26.15
CA PRO A 299 10.42 24.66 27.11
C PRO A 299 9.97 24.61 28.57
N VAL A 300 8.75 25.12 28.86
CA VAL A 300 8.16 25.01 30.19
C VAL A 300 7.78 23.56 30.44
N ALA A 301 7.03 22.93 29.53
CA ALA A 301 6.68 21.51 29.62
C ALA A 301 7.92 20.61 29.77
N ASP A 302 8.99 20.88 29.01
CA ASP A 302 10.22 20.10 29.09
C ASP A 302 10.91 20.24 30.45
N SER A 303 10.91 21.45 31.04
CA SER A 303 11.55 21.74 32.32
C SER A 303 10.93 21.02 33.52
N ILE A 304 9.63 20.72 33.45
CA ILE A 304 8.88 19.99 34.49
C ILE A 304 8.71 18.49 34.18
N GLY A 305 9.44 17.96 33.18
CA GLY A 305 9.46 16.53 32.86
C GLY A 305 8.33 16.05 31.94
N PHE A 306 7.54 16.95 31.35
CA PHE A 306 6.48 16.62 30.39
C PHE A 306 6.99 16.55 28.94
N ASN A 307 8.17 15.96 28.72
CA ASN A 307 8.83 15.84 27.41
C ASN A 307 8.00 15.04 26.38
N HIS A 308 7.01 14.26 26.83
CA HIS A 308 6.12 13.47 25.98
C HIS A 308 5.01 14.32 25.33
N ILE A 309 4.77 15.54 25.83
CA ILE A 309 3.77 16.46 25.29
C ILE A 309 4.40 17.29 24.17
N ASP A 310 3.95 17.07 22.93
CA ASP A 310 4.25 17.96 21.81
C ASP A 310 3.20 19.07 21.75
N VAL A 311 3.50 20.20 22.40
CA VAL A 311 2.61 21.36 22.49
C VAL A 311 2.34 21.96 21.11
N LYS A 312 3.32 21.86 20.19
CA LYS A 312 3.17 22.31 18.80
C LYS A 312 2.07 21.49 18.12
N ALA A 313 2.14 20.17 18.23
CA ALA A 313 1.15 19.26 17.67
C ALA A 313 -0.23 19.44 18.32
N GLU A 314 -0.30 19.57 19.66
CA GLU A 314 -1.55 19.81 20.37
C GLU A 314 -2.25 21.10 19.95
N PHE A 315 -1.50 22.20 19.84
CA PHE A 315 -2.03 23.49 19.41
C PHE A 315 -2.60 23.41 17.99
N MET A 316 -1.86 22.78 17.07
CA MET A 316 -2.34 22.55 15.70
C MET A 316 -3.60 21.67 15.71
N ARG A 317 -3.59 20.56 16.46
CA ARG A 317 -4.72 19.61 16.56
C ARG A 317 -6.01 20.30 17.02
N ALA A 318 -5.92 21.15 18.04
CA ALA A 318 -7.07 21.88 18.56
C ALA A 318 -7.67 22.88 17.54
N LEU A 319 -6.85 23.46 16.66
CA LEU A 319 -7.33 24.32 15.57
C LEU A 319 -7.88 23.51 14.39
N VAL A 320 -7.22 22.40 14.02
CA VAL A 320 -7.66 21.47 12.97
C VAL A 320 -9.03 20.86 13.32
N GLN A 321 -9.27 20.57 14.60
CA GLN A 321 -10.56 20.09 15.09
C GLN A 321 -11.72 21.03 14.69
N LEU A 322 -11.51 22.35 14.67
CA LEU A 322 -12.53 23.31 14.24
C LEU A 322 -12.90 23.14 12.75
N ALA A 323 -11.90 22.90 11.91
CA ALA A 323 -12.10 22.64 10.48
C ALA A 323 -12.81 21.30 10.27
N VAL A 324 -12.48 20.26 11.04
CA VAL A 324 -13.14 18.94 11.01
C VAL A 324 -14.60 19.03 11.43
N GLU A 325 -14.89 19.66 12.56
CA GLU A 325 -16.26 19.88 13.06
C GLU A 325 -17.10 20.64 12.02
N LYS A 326 -16.51 21.69 11.40
CA LYS A 326 -17.17 22.48 10.37
C LYS A 326 -17.41 21.68 9.09
N LEU A 327 -16.38 21.01 8.56
CA LEU A 327 -16.47 20.20 7.34
C LEU A 327 -17.53 19.11 7.48
N HIS A 328 -17.58 18.42 8.63
CA HIS A 328 -18.58 17.40 8.88
C HIS A 328 -20.01 17.97 8.83
N SER A 329 -20.23 19.15 9.40
CA SER A 329 -21.54 19.82 9.32
C SER A 329 -21.91 20.29 7.90
N GLU A 330 -20.93 20.76 7.13
CA GLU A 330 -21.16 21.25 5.75
C GLU A 330 -21.41 20.11 4.77
N LEU A 331 -20.68 18.99 4.88
CA LEU A 331 -20.87 17.82 4.01
C LEU A 331 -22.28 17.21 4.15
N ALA A 332 -22.83 17.21 5.37
CA ALA A 332 -24.21 16.77 5.60
C ALA A 332 -25.24 17.60 4.82
N ILE A 333 -24.92 18.86 4.50
CA ILE A 333 -25.79 19.75 3.72
C ILE A 333 -25.46 19.63 2.22
N ALA A 334 -24.17 19.67 1.87
CA ALA A 334 -23.67 19.61 0.50
C ALA A 334 -23.90 18.25 -0.19
N GLN A 335 -24.30 17.21 0.53
CA GLN A 335 -24.58 15.88 -0.05
C GLN A 335 -25.63 15.88 -1.17
N HIS A 336 -26.42 16.95 -1.36
CA HIS A 336 -27.44 17.05 -2.42
C HIS A 336 -27.02 17.91 -3.63
N ASP A 337 -25.87 18.60 -3.54
CA ASP A 337 -25.35 19.47 -4.60
C ASP A 337 -23.94 18.99 -4.99
N ASP A 338 -23.82 18.39 -6.17
CA ASP A 338 -22.57 17.80 -6.65
C ASP A 338 -21.45 18.86 -6.81
N ALA A 339 -21.78 20.07 -7.27
CA ALA A 339 -20.78 21.10 -7.49
C ALA A 339 -20.25 21.65 -6.16
N LEU A 340 -21.16 21.86 -5.20
CA LEU A 340 -20.79 22.28 -3.85
C LEU A 340 -19.98 21.20 -3.12
N PHE A 341 -20.38 19.94 -3.26
CA PHE A 341 -19.65 18.81 -2.69
C PHE A 341 -18.24 18.70 -3.27
N ALA A 342 -18.09 18.75 -4.60
CA ALA A 342 -16.79 18.68 -5.27
C ALA A 342 -15.86 19.80 -4.80
N HIS A 343 -16.34 21.04 -4.78
CA HIS A 343 -15.56 22.18 -4.30
C HIS A 343 -15.14 22.02 -2.83
N LEU A 344 -16.04 21.52 -1.97
CA LEU A 344 -15.73 21.29 -0.56
C LEU A 344 -14.67 20.20 -0.36
N VAL A 345 -14.69 19.13 -1.18
CA VAL A 345 -13.65 18.10 -1.20
C VAL A 345 -12.31 18.69 -1.65
N ASP A 346 -12.31 19.47 -2.73
CA ASP A 346 -11.08 20.08 -3.28
C ASP A 346 -10.40 20.98 -2.24
N GLU A 347 -11.17 21.84 -1.57
CA GLU A 347 -10.65 22.72 -0.52
C GLU A 347 -10.20 21.94 0.73
N ALA A 348 -10.87 20.83 1.07
CA ALA A 348 -10.45 19.97 2.17
C ALA A 348 -9.14 19.22 1.87
N LEU A 349 -8.93 18.77 0.63
CA LEU A 349 -7.67 18.17 0.18
C LEU A 349 -6.54 19.20 0.07
N GLY A 350 -6.85 20.41 -0.39
CA GLY A 350 -5.92 21.55 -0.39
C GLY A 350 -5.46 21.90 1.02
N PHE A 351 -6.39 21.98 1.97
CA PHE A 351 -6.10 22.18 3.39
C PHE A 351 -5.18 21.09 3.96
N GLU A 352 -5.47 19.81 3.68
CA GLU A 352 -4.64 18.69 4.15
C GLU A 352 -3.20 18.82 3.61
N ARG A 353 -3.06 19.10 2.31
CA ARG A 353 -1.75 19.25 1.67
C ARG A 353 -0.92 20.33 2.34
N GLU A 354 -1.50 21.51 2.52
CA GLU A 354 -0.81 22.63 3.17
C GLU A 354 -0.45 22.32 4.63
N LEU A 355 -1.38 21.70 5.36
CA LEU A 355 -1.18 21.31 6.75
C LEU A 355 -0.02 20.31 6.93
N ARG A 356 0.07 19.30 6.06
CA ARG A 356 1.09 18.24 6.14
C ARG A 356 2.43 18.67 5.56
N GLU A 357 2.42 19.19 4.33
CA GLU A 357 3.64 19.48 3.57
C GLU A 357 4.30 20.79 4.02
N THR A 358 3.51 21.81 4.40
CA THR A 358 4.04 23.13 4.78
C THR A 358 4.15 23.32 6.28
N LEU A 359 3.14 22.94 7.06
CA LEU A 359 3.10 23.17 8.52
C LEU A 359 3.69 22.02 9.34
N LEU A 360 4.02 20.89 8.67
CA LEU A 360 4.59 19.69 9.26
C LEU A 360 3.71 19.12 10.38
N TYR A 361 2.39 19.09 10.16
CA TYR A 361 1.45 18.47 11.10
C TYR A 361 1.61 16.94 11.08
N PRO A 362 1.86 16.27 12.22
CA PRO A 362 2.27 14.85 12.25
C PRO A 362 1.22 13.90 11.67
N SER A 363 1.58 13.08 10.68
CA SER A 363 0.66 12.18 9.92
C SER A 363 -0.21 11.25 10.78
N SER A 364 0.22 10.96 12.01
CA SER A 364 -0.55 10.18 12.99
C SER A 364 -1.76 10.91 13.58
N GLN A 365 -1.80 12.24 13.48
CA GLN A 365 -2.87 13.06 14.07
C GLN A 365 -4.07 13.18 13.11
N PRO A 366 -5.30 13.21 13.64
CA PRO A 366 -6.50 13.34 12.82
C PRO A 366 -6.61 14.71 12.15
N ALA A 367 -7.27 14.74 10.98
CA ALA A 367 -7.43 15.92 10.14
C ALA A 367 -8.70 15.81 9.26
N THR A 368 -8.87 16.70 8.28
CA THR A 368 -10.09 16.83 7.47
C THR A 368 -10.37 15.61 6.61
N VAL A 369 -9.32 14.92 6.17
CA VAL A 369 -9.45 13.68 5.37
C VAL A 369 -10.23 12.59 6.10
N PHE A 370 -10.18 12.53 7.44
CA PHE A 370 -10.96 11.55 8.23
C PHE A 370 -12.46 11.72 8.03
N VAL A 371 -12.91 12.95 7.75
CA VAL A 371 -14.31 13.24 7.44
C VAL A 371 -14.67 12.69 6.06
N LEU A 372 -13.81 12.92 5.08
CA LEU A 372 -13.99 12.47 3.70
C LEU A 372 -13.97 10.94 3.57
N THR A 373 -13.21 10.26 4.44
CA THR A 373 -13.07 8.80 4.44
C THR A 373 -14.16 8.06 5.22
N GLN A 374 -15.19 8.74 5.71
CA GLN A 374 -16.37 8.06 6.26
C GLN A 374 -17.10 7.31 5.15
N ALA A 375 -17.47 6.05 5.39
CA ALA A 375 -17.99 5.14 4.36
C ALA A 375 -19.03 5.78 3.40
N HIS A 376 -20.08 6.42 3.93
CA HIS A 376 -21.13 7.03 3.11
C HIS A 376 -20.65 8.24 2.27
N ILE A 377 -19.74 9.05 2.81
CA ILE A 377 -19.15 10.21 2.12
C ILE A 377 -18.14 9.72 1.08
N PHE A 378 -17.32 8.74 1.43
CA PHE A 378 -16.28 8.19 0.58
C PHE A 378 -16.86 7.51 -0.66
N VAL A 379 -17.93 6.72 -0.51
CA VAL A 379 -18.65 6.13 -1.64
C VAL A 379 -19.23 7.20 -2.56
N LYS A 380 -19.86 8.25 -2.00
CA LYS A 380 -20.34 9.38 -2.81
C LYS A 380 -19.17 10.04 -3.56
N TRP A 381 -18.06 10.27 -2.88
CA TRP A 381 -16.88 10.89 -3.46
C TRP A 381 -16.34 10.08 -4.63
N ILE A 382 -16.06 8.78 -4.47
CA ILE A 382 -15.59 7.91 -5.56
C ILE A 382 -16.56 7.91 -6.75
N ASN A 383 -17.86 7.79 -6.52
CA ASN A 383 -18.85 7.80 -7.60
C ASN A 383 -18.86 9.13 -8.38
N MET A 384 -18.67 10.23 -7.66
CA MET A 384 -18.57 11.56 -8.26
C MET A 384 -17.27 11.71 -9.06
N GLU A 385 -16.15 11.21 -8.55
CA GLU A 385 -14.87 11.17 -9.29
C GLU A 385 -14.98 10.35 -10.57
N LYS A 386 -15.62 9.17 -10.50
CA LYS A 386 -15.89 8.34 -11.68
C LYS A 386 -16.71 9.10 -12.72
N LYS A 387 -17.79 9.75 -12.29
CA LYS A 387 -18.65 10.56 -13.18
C LYS A 387 -17.86 11.67 -13.88
N TYR A 388 -17.13 12.50 -13.12
CA TYR A 388 -16.36 13.61 -13.70
C TYR A 388 -15.19 13.13 -14.57
N ALA A 389 -14.49 12.07 -14.16
CA ALA A 389 -13.41 11.50 -14.96
C ALA A 389 -13.93 10.94 -16.29
N THR A 390 -15.11 10.31 -16.28
CA THR A 390 -15.78 9.83 -17.48
C THR A 390 -16.16 10.98 -18.42
N GLU A 391 -16.81 12.02 -17.90
CA GLU A 391 -17.17 13.22 -18.69
C GLU A 391 -15.92 13.92 -19.27
N LYS A 392 -14.83 13.98 -18.50
CA LYS A 392 -13.54 14.53 -18.96
C LYS A 392 -12.91 13.66 -20.04
N MET A 393 -12.95 12.34 -19.89
CA MET A 393 -12.45 11.41 -20.90
C MET A 393 -13.21 11.57 -22.23
N ASP A 394 -14.55 11.64 -22.17
CA ASP A 394 -15.37 11.89 -23.36
C ASP A 394 -15.04 13.25 -24.00
N ALA A 395 -14.79 14.29 -23.20
CA ALA A 395 -14.37 15.59 -23.70
C ALA A 395 -12.98 15.56 -24.35
N ILE A 396 -12.04 14.77 -23.82
CA ILE A 396 -10.70 14.57 -24.39
C ILE A 396 -10.81 13.90 -25.76
N LEU A 397 -11.58 12.81 -25.87
CA LEU A 397 -11.72 12.05 -27.12
C LEU A 397 -12.48 12.82 -28.21
N ASN A 398 -13.42 13.68 -27.83
CA ASN A 398 -14.18 14.54 -28.75
C ASN A 398 -13.48 15.89 -29.06
N SER A 399 -12.29 16.14 -28.52
CA SER A 399 -11.56 17.37 -28.83
C SER A 399 -11.11 17.38 -30.30
N ASN A 400 -11.24 18.53 -30.96
CA ASN A 400 -10.79 18.71 -32.34
C ASN A 400 -9.27 18.48 -32.49
N THR A 401 -8.51 18.71 -31.43
CA THR A 401 -7.04 18.59 -31.40
C THR A 401 -6.57 17.28 -30.76
N ALA A 402 -7.48 16.39 -30.36
CA ALA A 402 -7.17 15.15 -29.62
C ALA A 402 -6.05 14.32 -30.27
N TRP A 403 -6.02 14.30 -31.60
CA TRP A 403 -5.14 13.45 -32.38
C TRP A 403 -3.96 14.20 -33.00
N GLU A 404 -3.78 15.48 -32.66
CA GLU A 404 -2.63 16.26 -33.08
C GLU A 404 -1.38 15.82 -32.31
N ILE A 405 -0.24 15.77 -33.01
CA ILE A 405 1.05 15.43 -32.43
C ILE A 405 1.61 16.65 -31.71
N LEU A 406 1.97 16.49 -30.44
CA LEU A 406 2.58 17.56 -29.65
C LEU A 406 3.97 17.91 -30.20
N SER A 407 4.18 19.19 -30.48
CA SER A 407 5.45 19.69 -31.01
C SER A 407 6.33 20.24 -29.88
N GLY A 408 7.50 19.64 -29.65
CA GLY A 408 8.49 20.09 -28.67
C GLY A 408 9.92 19.65 -29.01
N PRO A 409 10.96 20.34 -28.48
CA PRO A 409 12.36 20.10 -28.84
C PRO A 409 12.86 18.69 -28.46
N ASP A 410 12.20 18.00 -27.52
CA ASP A 410 12.51 16.64 -27.06
C ASP A 410 11.44 15.59 -27.45
N VAL A 411 10.39 15.96 -28.22
CA VAL A 411 9.15 15.15 -28.41
C VAL A 411 9.12 14.37 -29.74
N ASN A 412 10.13 14.57 -30.61
CA ASN A 412 10.01 14.20 -32.02
C ASN A 412 10.00 12.68 -32.31
N ASP A 413 10.54 11.85 -31.40
CA ASP A 413 10.67 10.40 -31.65
C ASP A 413 9.44 9.58 -31.21
N MET A 414 8.68 10.07 -30.23
CA MET A 414 7.56 9.33 -29.60
C MET A 414 6.18 9.66 -30.17
N LYS A 415 6.07 10.65 -31.08
CA LYS A 415 4.81 11.09 -31.72
C LYS A 415 3.63 11.16 -30.74
N GLU A 416 3.87 11.79 -29.60
CA GLU A 416 2.89 11.94 -28.53
C GLU A 416 1.68 12.74 -29.01
N THR A 417 0.47 12.25 -28.74
CA THR A 417 -0.79 12.92 -29.10
C THR A 417 -1.34 13.72 -27.92
N GLU A 418 -2.11 14.78 -28.21
CA GLU A 418 -2.79 15.53 -27.16
C GLU A 418 -3.72 14.64 -26.30
N CYS A 419 -4.41 13.68 -26.93
CA CYS A 419 -5.26 12.71 -26.25
C CYS A 419 -4.49 11.90 -25.21
N ALA A 420 -3.31 11.39 -25.56
CA ALA A 420 -2.48 10.60 -24.66
C ALA A 420 -2.05 11.42 -23.44
N ASN A 421 -1.53 12.62 -23.68
CA ASN A 421 -1.08 13.53 -22.63
C ASN A 421 -2.24 13.96 -21.72
N ALA A 422 -3.40 14.32 -22.29
CA ALA A 422 -4.57 14.73 -21.54
C ALA A 422 -5.15 13.57 -20.70
N PHE A 423 -5.13 12.35 -21.23
CA PHE A 423 -5.56 11.15 -20.50
C PHE A 423 -4.62 10.81 -19.34
N LEU A 424 -3.30 10.84 -19.55
CA LEU A 424 -2.31 10.66 -18.47
C LEU A 424 -2.41 11.78 -17.42
N THR A 425 -2.69 13.01 -17.82
CA THR A 425 -2.95 14.12 -16.90
C THR A 425 -4.19 13.85 -16.05
N LEU A 426 -5.28 13.32 -16.65
CA LEU A 426 -6.48 12.91 -15.91
C LEU A 426 -6.17 11.81 -14.89
N LEU A 427 -5.37 10.79 -15.25
CA LEU A 427 -4.97 9.77 -14.28
C LEU A 427 -4.11 10.36 -13.15
N THR A 428 -3.18 11.26 -13.48
CA THR A 428 -2.34 11.94 -12.49
C THR A 428 -3.16 12.79 -11.52
N THR A 429 -4.18 13.50 -12.01
CA THR A 429 -5.05 14.29 -11.14
C THR A 429 -5.82 13.41 -10.17
N ILE A 430 -6.25 12.21 -10.59
CA ILE A 430 -6.87 11.23 -9.69
C ILE A 430 -5.84 10.73 -8.65
N SER A 431 -4.62 10.38 -9.06
CA SER A 431 -3.53 9.97 -8.14
C SER A 431 -3.30 11.00 -7.04
N ASP A 432 -3.25 12.28 -7.41
CA ASP A 432 -3.05 13.39 -6.47
C ASP A 432 -4.13 13.52 -5.40
N ARG A 433 -5.34 13.03 -5.69
CA ARG A 433 -6.49 13.09 -4.76
C ARG A 433 -6.42 12.03 -3.67
N TYR A 434 -5.87 10.86 -3.96
CA TYR A 434 -5.86 9.74 -3.02
C TYR A 434 -4.48 9.41 -2.42
N LYS A 435 -3.37 9.88 -3.01
CA LYS A 435 -2.01 9.50 -2.58
C LYS A 435 -1.70 9.72 -1.10
N HIS A 436 -2.35 10.72 -0.49
CA HIS A 436 -2.16 11.08 0.92
C HIS A 436 -3.24 10.54 1.88
N LEU A 437 -4.22 9.76 1.40
CA LEU A 437 -5.25 9.21 2.28
C LEU A 437 -4.61 8.29 3.34
N PRO A 438 -5.05 8.33 4.61
CA PRO A 438 -4.35 7.63 5.70
C PRO A 438 -4.45 6.10 5.59
N GLN A 439 -5.60 5.59 5.16
CA GLN A 439 -5.92 4.16 5.11
C GLN A 439 -5.53 3.58 3.74
N PRO A 440 -4.71 2.51 3.67
CA PRO A 440 -4.36 1.85 2.42
C PRO A 440 -5.56 1.38 1.60
N GLY A 441 -6.60 0.84 2.24
CA GLY A 441 -7.81 0.37 1.55
C GLY A 441 -8.52 1.46 0.74
N HIS A 442 -8.58 2.69 1.26
CA HIS A 442 -9.15 3.83 0.51
C HIS A 442 -8.32 4.19 -0.73
N ARG A 443 -6.98 4.04 -0.66
CA ARG A 443 -6.11 4.26 -1.82
C ARG A 443 -6.32 3.17 -2.88
N LEU A 444 -6.50 1.93 -2.45
CA LEU A 444 -6.76 0.81 -3.36
C LEU A 444 -8.10 0.96 -4.10
N GLN A 445 -9.16 1.43 -3.44
CA GLN A 445 -10.45 1.70 -4.12
C GLN A 445 -10.34 2.80 -5.20
N PHE A 446 -9.49 3.81 -4.99
CA PHE A 446 -9.20 4.81 -6.02
C PHE A 446 -8.30 4.27 -7.14
N LEU A 447 -7.37 3.37 -6.81
CA LEU A 447 -6.58 2.67 -7.83
C LEU A 447 -7.48 1.80 -8.71
N GLU A 448 -8.46 1.10 -8.13
CA GLU A 448 -9.47 0.34 -8.88
C GLU A 448 -10.22 1.26 -9.87
N LEU A 449 -10.64 2.45 -9.42
CA LEU A 449 -11.22 3.46 -10.32
C LEU A 449 -10.26 3.85 -11.47
N GLN A 450 -8.97 4.06 -11.19
CA GLN A 450 -8.00 4.37 -12.25
C GLN A 450 -7.85 3.22 -13.27
N LEU A 451 -7.82 1.98 -12.80
CA LEU A 451 -7.75 0.80 -13.66
C LEU A 451 -9.01 0.64 -14.51
N GLU A 452 -10.20 0.87 -13.92
CA GLU A 452 -11.47 0.92 -14.66
C GLU A 452 -11.44 1.99 -15.76
N LEU A 453 -10.92 3.20 -15.46
CA LEU A 453 -10.83 4.28 -16.45
C LEU A 453 -9.87 3.94 -17.60
N ILE A 454 -8.78 3.20 -17.33
CA ILE A 454 -7.86 2.73 -18.39
C ILE A 454 -8.56 1.73 -19.30
N ASP A 455 -9.34 0.80 -18.75
CA ASP A 455 -10.07 -0.17 -19.55
C ASP A 455 -11.21 0.47 -20.35
N ASP A 456 -11.98 1.36 -19.72
CA ASP A 456 -13.02 2.17 -20.37
C ASP A 456 -12.46 3.00 -21.52
N TRP A 457 -11.29 3.63 -21.33
CA TRP A 457 -10.59 4.37 -22.37
C TRP A 457 -10.17 3.46 -23.53
N ARG A 458 -9.59 2.29 -23.24
CA ARG A 458 -9.22 1.28 -24.25
C ARG A 458 -10.44 0.84 -25.09
N VAL A 459 -11.59 0.61 -24.46
CA VAL A 459 -12.83 0.23 -25.15
C VAL A 459 -13.35 1.35 -26.04
N ARG A 460 -13.29 2.62 -25.58
CA ARG A 460 -13.67 3.77 -26.41
C ARG A 460 -12.74 3.96 -27.62
N LEU A 461 -11.42 3.78 -27.45
CA LEU A 461 -10.48 3.80 -28.57
C LEU A 461 -10.82 2.74 -29.63
N LEU A 462 -11.16 1.53 -29.18
CA LEU A 462 -11.64 0.46 -30.05
C LEU A 462 -12.90 0.86 -30.83
N GLN A 463 -13.85 1.55 -30.20
CA GLN A 463 -15.06 2.01 -30.87
C GLN A 463 -14.75 3.04 -31.97
N LEU A 464 -13.83 3.98 -31.71
CA LEU A 464 -13.40 4.98 -32.70
C LEU A 464 -12.71 4.38 -33.93
N LEU A 465 -12.10 3.21 -33.79
CA LEU A 465 -11.43 2.52 -34.91
C LEU A 465 -12.40 1.89 -35.91
N HIS A 466 -13.61 1.53 -35.48
CA HIS A 466 -14.59 0.81 -36.31
C HIS A 466 -15.54 1.73 -37.08
N GLU A 467 -15.31 3.05 -37.09
CA GLU A 467 -16.10 4.01 -37.87
C GLU A 467 -15.64 4.03 -39.34
N ASP A 468 -16.40 3.37 -40.23
CA ASP A 468 -16.37 3.41 -41.72
C ASP A 468 -14.99 3.72 -42.35
N CYS A 469 -13.99 2.88 -42.10
CA CYS A 469 -12.65 3.05 -42.66
C CYS A 469 -12.39 2.17 -43.91
N ILE A 470 -11.99 2.80 -45.02
CA ILE A 470 -11.59 2.11 -46.26
C ILE A 470 -10.08 1.83 -46.31
N ASP A 471 -9.25 2.71 -45.72
CA ASP A 471 -7.78 2.59 -45.68
C ASP A 471 -7.28 2.85 -44.24
N PRO A 472 -6.92 1.80 -43.49
CA PRO A 472 -6.39 1.89 -42.13
C PRO A 472 -5.23 2.88 -41.98
N LEU A 473 -4.34 2.99 -42.97
CA LEU A 473 -3.15 3.84 -42.89
C LEU A 473 -3.48 5.33 -43.06
N ALA A 474 -4.54 5.66 -43.79
CA ALA A 474 -5.01 7.03 -43.99
C ALA A 474 -6.05 7.48 -42.93
N SER A 475 -6.35 6.61 -41.97
CA SER A 475 -7.37 6.80 -40.95
C SER A 475 -6.83 7.35 -39.65
N LEU A 476 -7.65 7.32 -38.60
CA LEU A 476 -7.26 7.66 -37.23
C LEU A 476 -6.39 6.58 -36.57
N MET A 477 -6.33 5.37 -37.13
CA MET A 477 -5.66 4.23 -36.55
C MET A 477 -4.16 4.45 -36.25
N PRO A 478 -3.34 5.10 -37.10
CA PRO A 478 -1.95 5.38 -36.77
C PRO A 478 -1.79 6.29 -35.55
N CYS A 479 -2.67 7.29 -35.38
CA CYS A 479 -2.67 8.16 -34.22
C CYS A 479 -3.02 7.38 -32.96
N ILE A 480 -4.09 6.58 -32.99
CA ILE A 480 -4.50 5.70 -31.88
C ILE A 480 -3.38 4.72 -31.52
N LEU A 481 -2.68 4.16 -32.52
CA LEU A 481 -1.55 3.26 -32.30
C LEU A 481 -0.43 3.92 -31.50
N ASN A 482 -0.03 5.14 -31.89
CA ASN A 482 0.98 5.92 -31.18
C ASN A 482 0.52 6.27 -29.76
N THR A 483 -0.75 6.67 -29.60
CA THR A 483 -1.39 6.95 -28.31
C THR A 483 -1.34 5.74 -27.38
N LEU A 484 -1.74 4.56 -27.85
CA LEU A 484 -1.71 3.31 -27.09
C LEU A 484 -0.30 2.96 -26.65
N HIS A 485 0.66 2.99 -27.58
CA HIS A 485 2.05 2.66 -27.31
C HIS A 485 2.67 3.59 -26.27
N TYR A 486 2.42 4.89 -26.39
CA TYR A 486 2.93 5.88 -25.45
C TYR A 486 2.33 5.72 -24.05
N VAL A 487 1.00 5.61 -23.94
CA VAL A 487 0.33 5.41 -22.64
C VAL A 487 0.81 4.11 -21.98
N ALA A 488 0.95 3.01 -22.74
CA ALA A 488 1.47 1.76 -22.20
C ALA A 488 2.89 1.90 -21.65
N ASN A 489 3.80 2.60 -22.37
CA ASN A 489 5.15 2.88 -21.87
C ASN A 489 5.15 3.71 -20.58
N VAL A 490 4.30 4.75 -20.51
CA VAL A 490 4.21 5.60 -19.32
C VAL A 490 3.65 4.83 -18.12
N LEU A 491 2.68 3.94 -18.34
CA LEU A 491 2.14 3.07 -17.28
C LEU A 491 3.17 2.06 -16.77
N ASP A 492 4.02 1.51 -17.66
CA ASP A 492 5.16 0.67 -17.28
C ASP A 492 6.13 1.45 -16.36
N GLU A 493 6.43 2.71 -16.70
CA GLU A 493 7.26 3.60 -15.89
C GLU A 493 6.61 3.99 -14.56
N TRP A 494 5.30 4.22 -14.55
CA TRP A 494 4.55 4.55 -13.33
C TRP A 494 4.52 3.37 -12.37
N GLY A 495 4.37 2.14 -12.89
CA GLY A 495 4.31 0.92 -12.10
C GLY A 495 5.51 0.71 -11.19
N VAL A 496 6.69 1.23 -11.57
CA VAL A 496 7.93 1.13 -10.79
C VAL A 496 8.19 2.32 -9.85
N THR A 497 7.29 3.30 -9.78
CA THR A 497 7.43 4.41 -8.83
C THR A 497 7.09 3.98 -7.40
N VAL A 498 7.67 4.66 -6.40
CA VAL A 498 7.46 4.35 -4.97
C VAL A 498 5.97 4.33 -4.60
N HIS A 499 5.19 5.25 -5.16
CA HIS A 499 3.76 5.32 -4.88
C HIS A 499 3.02 4.06 -5.34
N PHE A 500 3.18 3.66 -6.61
CA PHE A 500 2.46 2.51 -7.15
C PHE A 500 3.02 1.18 -6.67
N LEU A 501 4.32 1.08 -6.38
CA LEU A 501 4.90 -0.08 -5.69
C LEU A 501 4.32 -0.27 -4.29
N GLN A 502 4.10 0.82 -3.54
CA GLN A 502 3.40 0.76 -2.24
C GLN A 502 1.96 0.29 -2.38
N LEU A 503 1.23 0.76 -3.41
CA LEU A 503 -0.13 0.27 -3.66
C LEU A 503 -0.15 -1.21 -4.04
N HIS A 504 0.79 -1.65 -4.87
CA HIS A 504 0.93 -3.07 -5.23
C HIS A 504 1.18 -3.92 -3.99
N PHE A 505 2.09 -3.47 -3.11
CA PHE A 505 2.34 -4.11 -1.82
C PHE A 505 1.09 -4.20 -0.96
N PHE A 506 0.34 -3.11 -0.81
CA PHE A 506 -0.91 -3.13 -0.05
C PHE A 506 -1.93 -4.08 -0.68
N LYS A 507 -2.11 -4.05 -2.01
CA LYS A 507 -3.01 -4.97 -2.72
C LYS A 507 -2.68 -6.42 -2.42
N LYS A 508 -1.40 -6.80 -2.51
CA LYS A 508 -0.93 -8.16 -2.20
C LYS A 508 -1.14 -8.55 -0.73
N GLN A 509 -0.96 -7.62 0.20
CA GLN A 509 -1.28 -7.88 1.61
C GLN A 509 -2.77 -8.13 1.83
N PHE A 510 -3.65 -7.36 1.21
CA PHE A 510 -5.10 -7.58 1.29
C PHE A 510 -5.50 -8.92 0.67
N GLU A 511 -5.01 -9.24 -0.53
CA GLU A 511 -5.23 -10.53 -1.19
C GLU A 511 -4.76 -11.72 -0.33
N ALA A 512 -3.58 -11.61 0.31
CA ALA A 512 -3.06 -12.64 1.18
C ALA A 512 -3.92 -12.84 2.45
N VAL A 513 -4.45 -11.74 3.02
CA VAL A 513 -5.35 -11.80 4.16
C VAL A 513 -6.69 -12.44 3.78
N GLU A 514 -7.27 -12.08 2.63
CA GLU A 514 -8.51 -12.69 2.13
C GLU A 514 -8.33 -14.20 1.88
N CYS A 515 -7.25 -14.61 1.20
CA CYS A 515 -6.91 -16.01 1.00
C CYS A 515 -6.68 -16.76 2.33
N ALA A 516 -6.04 -16.13 3.32
CA ALA A 516 -5.83 -16.73 4.63
C ALA A 516 -7.15 -16.89 5.41
N THR A 517 -8.09 -15.95 5.28
CA THR A 517 -9.42 -16.07 5.87
C THR A 517 -10.28 -17.15 5.23
N ASP A 518 -10.11 -17.40 3.93
CA ASP A 518 -10.84 -18.43 3.20
C ASP A 518 -10.23 -19.84 3.36
N GLU A 519 -8.89 -19.96 3.44
CA GLU A 519 -8.18 -21.24 3.52
C GLU A 519 -7.66 -21.63 4.92
N GLY A 520 -7.74 -20.75 5.92
CA GLY A 520 -7.31 -21.02 7.31
C GLY A 520 -5.81 -21.25 7.49
N LYS A 521 -4.98 -20.71 6.59
CA LYS A 521 -3.50 -20.83 6.59
C LYS A 521 -2.82 -19.56 7.09
N ASP A 522 -1.55 -19.69 7.47
CA ASP A 522 -0.73 -18.61 8.05
C ASP A 522 -0.37 -17.54 7.00
N VAL A 523 -0.57 -16.25 7.33
CA VAL A 523 -0.46 -15.09 6.42
C VAL A 523 0.96 -14.92 5.85
N THR A 524 1.97 -15.43 6.56
CA THR A 524 3.40 -15.22 6.28
C THR A 524 3.94 -16.05 5.11
N GLU A 525 3.30 -17.14 4.73
CA GLU A 525 3.76 -17.99 3.61
C GLU A 525 3.42 -17.42 2.23
N HIS A 526 2.45 -16.48 2.13
CA HIS A 526 1.91 -15.98 0.86
C HIS A 526 2.45 -14.60 0.44
N ILE A 527 3.23 -13.94 1.28
CA ILE A 527 3.97 -12.72 0.90
C ILE A 527 5.31 -13.13 0.25
N GLY A 528 5.23 -13.99 -0.77
CA GLY A 528 6.36 -14.33 -1.64
C GLY A 528 6.82 -13.12 -2.46
N GLU A 529 7.90 -13.27 -3.23
CA GLU A 529 8.50 -12.21 -4.06
C GLU A 529 7.41 -11.38 -4.77
N ILE A 530 7.34 -10.11 -4.37
CA ILE A 530 6.38 -9.13 -4.91
C ILE A 530 6.91 -8.71 -6.28
N GLU A 531 6.75 -9.59 -7.25
CA GLU A 531 7.06 -9.33 -8.65
C GLU A 531 5.85 -8.71 -9.34
N GLY A 532 6.11 -7.68 -10.16
CA GLY A 532 5.11 -7.01 -10.98
C GLY A 532 4.70 -5.63 -10.47
N THR A 533 3.70 -5.06 -11.13
CA THR A 533 3.15 -3.73 -10.86
C THR A 533 1.62 -3.77 -10.77
N VAL A 534 1.01 -2.68 -10.32
CA VAL A 534 -0.47 -2.57 -10.33
C VAL A 534 -1.06 -2.46 -11.73
N PHE A 535 -0.26 -2.14 -12.75
CA PHE A 535 -0.72 -1.86 -14.11
C PHE A 535 -0.50 -3.02 -15.09
N ASP A 536 0.17 -4.11 -14.70
CA ASP A 536 0.59 -5.19 -15.60
C ASP A 536 -0.54 -5.75 -16.46
N GLU A 537 -1.72 -6.00 -15.86
CA GLU A 537 -2.90 -6.50 -16.59
C GLU A 537 -3.44 -5.48 -17.59
N ALA A 538 -3.55 -4.21 -17.18
CA ALA A 538 -4.02 -3.12 -18.03
C ALA A 538 -3.05 -2.89 -19.20
N VAL A 539 -1.74 -2.87 -18.94
CA VAL A 539 -0.70 -2.75 -19.97
C VAL A 539 -0.76 -3.95 -20.92
N ALA A 540 -0.92 -5.18 -20.42
CA ALA A 540 -1.03 -6.36 -21.27
C ALA A 540 -2.21 -6.25 -22.25
N LEU A 541 -3.35 -5.72 -21.82
CA LEU A 541 -4.52 -5.47 -22.69
C LEU A 541 -4.24 -4.38 -23.73
N LEU A 542 -3.59 -3.28 -23.35
CA LEU A 542 -3.19 -2.22 -24.29
C LEU A 542 -2.19 -2.72 -25.34
N ARG A 543 -1.19 -3.51 -24.94
CA ARG A 543 -0.18 -4.09 -25.84
C ARG A 543 -0.77 -5.13 -26.78
N ARG A 544 -1.76 -5.89 -26.31
CA ARG A 544 -2.49 -6.82 -27.16
C ARG A 544 -3.22 -6.07 -28.28
N LEU A 545 -3.90 -4.98 -27.93
CA LEU A 545 -4.56 -4.12 -28.91
C LEU A 545 -3.54 -3.48 -29.87
N GLU A 546 -2.43 -2.94 -29.35
CA GLU A 546 -1.32 -2.42 -30.17
C GLU A 546 -0.88 -3.44 -31.24
N LYS A 547 -0.66 -4.69 -30.83
CA LYS A 547 -0.25 -5.77 -31.74
C LYS A 547 -1.31 -6.11 -32.79
N GLU A 548 -2.58 -6.18 -32.39
CA GLU A 548 -3.70 -6.44 -33.30
C GLU A 548 -3.78 -5.35 -34.39
N LEU A 549 -3.65 -4.08 -33.99
CA LEU A 549 -3.71 -2.93 -34.89
C LEU A 549 -2.47 -2.80 -35.81
N VAL A 550 -1.26 -3.09 -35.30
CA VAL A 550 -0.04 -3.15 -36.14
C VAL A 550 -0.22 -4.19 -37.25
N ASN A 551 -0.77 -5.36 -36.91
CA ASN A 551 -0.99 -6.43 -37.87
C ASN A 551 -1.98 -6.00 -38.95
N GLU A 552 -3.10 -5.39 -38.56
CA GLU A 552 -4.14 -4.96 -39.49
C GLU A 552 -3.65 -3.86 -40.45
N ILE A 553 -2.92 -2.84 -39.98
CA ILE A 553 -2.31 -1.83 -40.86
C ILE A 553 -1.34 -2.47 -41.84
N SER A 554 -0.50 -3.40 -41.36
CA SER A 554 0.49 -4.07 -42.19
C SER A 554 -0.16 -4.97 -43.25
N ASP A 555 -1.19 -5.71 -42.87
CA ASP A 555 -1.94 -6.59 -43.77
C ASP A 555 -2.66 -5.79 -44.86
N SER A 556 -3.25 -4.64 -44.50
CA SER A 556 -3.88 -3.74 -45.47
C SER A 556 -2.87 -3.19 -46.48
N VAL A 557 -1.71 -2.72 -46.01
CA VAL A 557 -0.65 -2.21 -46.89
C VAL A 557 -0.12 -3.31 -47.82
N ALA A 558 0.09 -4.52 -47.30
CA ALA A 558 0.52 -5.64 -48.11
C ALA A 558 -0.52 -6.02 -49.17
N LEU A 559 -1.81 -5.99 -48.83
CA LEU A 559 -2.90 -6.27 -49.77
C LEU A 559 -2.92 -5.26 -50.92
N ASP A 560 -2.79 -3.97 -50.63
CA ASP A 560 -2.76 -2.91 -51.64
C ASP A 560 -1.60 -3.10 -52.62
N VAL A 561 -0.39 -3.35 -52.10
CA VAL A 561 0.77 -3.57 -52.95
C VAL A 561 0.64 -4.86 -53.76
N LYS A 562 0.15 -5.95 -53.13
CA LYS A 562 -0.16 -7.20 -53.83
C LYS A 562 -1.17 -6.96 -54.96
N ALA A 563 -2.19 -6.13 -54.77
CA ALA A 563 -3.14 -5.79 -55.82
C ALA A 563 -2.47 -5.11 -57.03
N LYS A 564 -1.49 -4.23 -56.80
CA LYS A 564 -0.70 -3.57 -57.87
C LYS A 564 0.29 -4.50 -58.58
N SER A 565 0.64 -5.63 -57.97
CA SER A 565 1.61 -6.59 -58.53
C SER A 565 1.03 -7.52 -59.61
N ARG A 566 -0.28 -7.53 -59.86
CA ARG A 566 -0.93 -8.49 -60.78
C ARG A 566 -0.25 -8.60 -62.16
N PRO A 567 0.14 -7.50 -62.84
CA PRO A 567 0.81 -7.60 -64.14
C PRO A 567 2.19 -8.26 -64.04
N TYR A 568 2.95 -7.94 -62.98
CA TYR A 568 4.30 -8.44 -62.71
C TYR A 568 4.34 -9.96 -62.50
N ARG A 569 3.32 -10.50 -61.82
CA ARG A 569 3.19 -11.95 -61.56
C ARG A 569 3.09 -12.79 -62.83
N THR A 570 2.60 -12.21 -63.93
CA THR A 570 2.31 -12.94 -65.18
C THR A 570 3.25 -12.56 -66.32
N ASP A 571 4.37 -11.90 -66.02
CA ASP A 571 5.35 -11.58 -67.05
C ASP A 571 5.92 -12.83 -67.71
N LYS A 572 6.39 -12.63 -68.95
CA LYS A 572 6.99 -13.71 -69.73
C LYS A 572 8.45 -13.93 -69.34
N TRP A 573 8.68 -14.32 -68.09
CA TRP A 573 10.00 -14.58 -67.50
C TRP A 573 10.85 -15.56 -68.32
N PHE A 574 10.22 -16.53 -68.99
CA PHE A 574 10.87 -17.49 -69.89
C PHE A 574 11.36 -16.88 -71.23
N ALA A 575 10.96 -15.66 -71.57
CA ALA A 575 11.25 -15.00 -72.85
C ALA A 575 11.97 -13.66 -72.69
N MET A 576 12.53 -13.39 -71.50
CA MET A 576 13.30 -12.17 -71.25
C MET A 576 14.71 -12.26 -71.87
N GLN A 577 15.23 -11.11 -72.31
CA GLN A 577 16.57 -11.00 -72.90
C GLN A 577 17.64 -11.05 -71.81
N SER A 578 18.78 -11.66 -72.09
CA SER A 578 19.90 -11.68 -71.12
C SER A 578 20.55 -10.30 -71.01
N ALA A 579 21.19 -10.02 -69.87
CA ALA A 579 22.00 -8.83 -69.65
C ALA A 579 23.12 -8.63 -70.70
N LYS A 580 23.51 -9.68 -71.42
CA LYS A 580 24.47 -9.60 -72.55
C LYS A 580 23.88 -9.04 -73.83
N GLU A 581 22.56 -9.04 -73.97
CA GLU A 581 21.81 -8.63 -75.16
C GLU A 581 21.22 -7.22 -75.02
N VAL A 582 21.24 -6.65 -73.80
CA VAL A 582 20.66 -5.34 -73.47
C VAL A 582 21.75 -4.39 -72.96
N ALA A 583 21.66 -3.10 -73.30
CA ALA A 583 22.65 -2.09 -72.92
C ALA A 583 22.75 -1.87 -71.39
N SER A 584 21.63 -1.98 -70.68
CA SER A 584 21.55 -1.94 -69.21
C SER A 584 20.22 -2.50 -68.74
N LEU A 585 20.21 -3.30 -67.68
CA LEU A 585 18.97 -3.71 -67.00
C LEU A 585 18.33 -2.50 -66.29
N SER A 586 17.00 -2.47 -66.30
CA SER A 586 16.16 -1.51 -65.57
C SER A 586 15.04 -2.27 -64.87
N VAL A 587 14.33 -1.63 -63.95
CA VAL A 587 13.19 -2.25 -63.25
C VAL A 587 12.14 -2.70 -64.26
N THR A 588 11.62 -3.93 -64.10
CA THR A 588 10.59 -4.46 -64.98
C THR A 588 9.36 -3.54 -65.00
N PRO A 589 8.92 -3.02 -66.18
CA PRO A 589 7.89 -1.99 -66.25
C PRO A 589 6.54 -2.35 -65.61
N SER A 590 6.15 -3.63 -65.68
CA SER A 590 4.96 -4.22 -65.06
C SER A 590 5.02 -4.25 -63.52
N GLY A 591 6.23 -4.27 -62.93
CA GLY A 591 6.49 -4.25 -61.50
C GLY A 591 6.61 -2.84 -60.91
N CYS A 592 6.83 -1.82 -61.75
CA CYS A 592 6.93 -0.43 -61.31
C CYS A 592 5.75 0.03 -60.42
N PRO A 593 4.47 -0.24 -60.76
CA PRO A 593 3.34 0.17 -59.91
C PRO A 593 3.37 -0.45 -58.52
N MET A 594 3.81 -1.72 -58.39
CA MET A 594 3.95 -2.40 -57.11
C MET A 594 5.05 -1.78 -56.25
N PHE A 595 6.23 -1.57 -56.83
CA PHE A 595 7.36 -1.01 -56.10
C PHE A 595 7.17 0.47 -55.71
N GLN A 596 6.51 1.25 -56.57
CA GLN A 596 6.11 2.62 -56.25
C GLN A 596 5.12 2.65 -55.09
N GLU A 597 4.07 1.81 -55.14
CA GLU A 597 3.10 1.70 -54.04
C GLU A 597 3.80 1.31 -52.73
N LEU A 598 4.68 0.30 -52.76
CA LEU A 598 5.45 -0.12 -51.59
C LEU A 598 6.29 1.00 -50.99
N GLY A 599 7.04 1.72 -51.83
CA GLY A 599 7.87 2.85 -51.39
C GLY A 599 7.03 3.96 -50.77
N THR A 600 5.90 4.32 -51.40
CA THR A 600 4.97 5.33 -50.87
C THR A 600 4.36 4.89 -49.55
N ARG A 601 3.85 3.66 -49.44
CA ARG A 601 3.22 3.16 -48.20
C ARG A 601 4.22 3.01 -47.05
N LEU A 602 5.45 2.53 -47.33
CA LEU A 602 6.52 2.48 -46.32
C LEU A 602 6.88 3.88 -45.80
N HIS A 603 6.94 4.87 -46.68
CA HIS A 603 7.19 6.25 -46.27
C HIS A 603 6.07 6.81 -45.40
N ILE A 604 4.81 6.60 -45.78
CA ILE A 604 3.65 7.02 -44.97
C ILE A 604 3.66 6.31 -43.61
N LEU A 605 3.96 5.01 -43.55
CA LEU A 605 4.10 4.28 -42.28
C LEU A 605 5.19 4.88 -41.39
N HIS A 606 6.35 5.20 -41.95
CA HIS A 606 7.45 5.84 -41.22
C HIS A 606 7.06 7.23 -40.70
N GLU A 607 6.33 8.02 -41.48
CA GLU A 607 5.85 9.35 -41.08
C GLU A 607 4.68 9.30 -40.09
N ALA A 608 3.85 8.26 -40.13
CA ALA A 608 2.68 8.14 -39.26
C ALA A 608 2.98 7.47 -37.91
N LEU A 609 3.85 6.44 -37.87
CA LEU A 609 4.06 5.60 -36.67
C LEU A 609 5.35 5.94 -35.91
N THR A 610 5.36 5.76 -34.59
CA THR A 610 6.61 5.83 -33.81
C THR A 610 7.62 4.77 -34.28
N LEU A 611 8.91 5.01 -34.04
CA LEU A 611 9.97 4.12 -34.53
C LEU A 611 9.80 2.64 -34.10
N PRO A 612 9.43 2.31 -32.84
CA PRO A 612 9.19 0.92 -32.45
C PRO A 612 8.03 0.27 -33.21
N LEU A 613 6.94 1.00 -33.42
CA LEU A 613 5.75 0.52 -34.13
C LEU A 613 6.03 0.34 -35.63
N PHE A 614 6.71 1.32 -36.23
CA PHE A 614 7.20 1.22 -37.61
C PHE A 614 8.11 -0.01 -37.76
N HIS A 615 8.99 -0.28 -36.79
CA HIS A 615 9.85 -1.46 -36.78
C HIS A 615 9.10 -2.78 -36.75
N GLN A 616 7.97 -2.85 -36.05
CA GLN A 616 7.11 -4.03 -36.08
C GLN A 616 6.41 -4.16 -37.43
N ALA A 617 5.82 -3.07 -37.93
CA ALA A 617 5.07 -3.05 -39.18
C ALA A 617 5.93 -3.41 -40.40
N TRP A 618 7.10 -2.79 -40.57
CA TRP A 618 7.93 -3.08 -41.74
C TRP A 618 8.48 -4.51 -41.71
N LYS A 619 8.76 -5.09 -40.54
CA LYS A 619 9.22 -6.49 -40.42
C LYS A 619 8.15 -7.45 -40.87
N GLN A 620 6.91 -7.20 -40.48
CA GLN A 620 5.76 -7.98 -40.94
C GLN A 620 5.58 -7.84 -42.45
N LEU A 621 5.66 -6.62 -42.99
CA LEU A 621 5.62 -6.38 -44.42
C LEU A 621 6.74 -7.12 -45.15
N ALA A 622 7.98 -7.04 -44.68
CA ALA A 622 9.12 -7.73 -45.29
C ALA A 622 8.88 -9.25 -45.34
N PHE A 623 8.45 -9.85 -44.23
CA PHE A 623 8.10 -11.27 -44.17
C PHE A 623 6.99 -11.66 -45.16
N GLN A 624 5.91 -10.88 -45.21
CA GLN A 624 4.80 -11.14 -46.12
C GLN A 624 5.19 -11.01 -47.59
N PHE A 625 6.08 -10.07 -47.91
CA PHE A 625 6.59 -9.88 -49.27
C PHE A 625 7.59 -10.96 -49.68
N ASP A 626 8.45 -11.41 -48.76
CA ASP A 626 9.38 -12.51 -49.00
C ASP A 626 8.63 -13.79 -49.39
N GLN A 627 7.57 -14.11 -48.64
CA GLN A 627 6.68 -15.23 -48.96
C GLN A 627 5.90 -14.99 -50.27
N PHE A 628 5.28 -13.82 -50.42
CA PHE A 628 4.49 -13.48 -51.61
C PHE A 628 5.29 -13.58 -52.91
N LEU A 629 6.51 -13.03 -52.94
CA LEU A 629 7.34 -13.07 -54.15
C LEU A 629 7.79 -14.49 -54.47
N LEU A 630 8.09 -15.30 -53.46
CA LEU A 630 8.39 -16.71 -53.68
C LEU A 630 7.17 -17.45 -54.26
N GLU A 631 6.02 -17.37 -53.59
CA GLU A 631 4.84 -18.20 -53.89
C GLU A 631 4.11 -17.75 -55.16
N GLU A 632 3.92 -16.44 -55.36
CA GLU A 632 3.08 -15.90 -56.41
C GLU A 632 3.87 -15.32 -57.60
N VAL A 633 5.20 -15.30 -57.54
CA VAL A 633 6.05 -14.93 -58.69
C VAL A 633 6.99 -16.07 -59.06
N VAL A 634 7.83 -16.56 -58.14
CA VAL A 634 8.85 -17.56 -58.48
C VAL A 634 8.25 -18.94 -58.74
N LEU A 635 7.42 -19.47 -57.84
CA LEU A 635 6.94 -20.85 -57.93
C LEU A 635 5.86 -21.07 -59.00
N VAL A 636 5.27 -19.99 -59.54
CA VAL A 636 4.21 -20.05 -60.56
C VAL A 636 4.71 -19.76 -61.98
N ASN A 637 5.97 -19.34 -62.14
CA ASN A 637 6.57 -18.99 -63.43
C ASN A 637 7.76 -19.88 -63.77
N HIS A 638 8.09 -19.90 -65.07
CA HIS A 638 9.32 -20.52 -65.57
C HIS A 638 10.29 -19.44 -66.02
N PHE A 639 11.59 -19.64 -65.76
CA PHE A 639 12.62 -18.62 -65.96
C PHE A 639 13.66 -19.11 -66.97
N ASN A 640 13.98 -18.27 -67.95
CA ASN A 640 15.22 -18.42 -68.72
C ASN A 640 16.35 -17.64 -68.00
N THR A 641 17.58 -17.73 -68.51
CA THR A 641 18.72 -17.01 -67.92
C THR A 641 18.48 -15.50 -67.81
N GLY A 642 17.88 -14.87 -68.82
CA GLY A 642 17.58 -13.43 -68.78
C GLY A 642 16.51 -13.05 -67.77
N GLY A 643 15.47 -13.88 -67.59
CA GLY A 643 14.42 -13.69 -66.61
C GLY A 643 14.91 -13.87 -65.18
N ALA A 644 15.81 -14.82 -64.95
CA ALA A 644 16.49 -15.00 -63.67
C ALA A 644 17.38 -13.79 -63.31
N GLU A 645 18.14 -13.28 -64.28
CA GLU A 645 18.96 -12.06 -64.14
C GLU A 645 18.07 -10.82 -63.86
N GLN A 646 16.95 -10.69 -64.57
CA GLN A 646 16.01 -9.58 -64.40
C GLN A 646 15.30 -9.61 -63.04
N LEU A 647 14.85 -10.79 -62.57
CA LEU A 647 14.28 -10.93 -61.23
C LEU A 647 15.31 -10.54 -60.16
N GLN A 648 16.54 -11.02 -60.29
CA GLN A 648 17.62 -10.65 -59.37
C GLN A 648 17.87 -9.13 -59.38
N TYR A 649 17.82 -8.49 -60.55
CA TYR A 649 17.93 -7.04 -60.66
C TYR A 649 16.78 -6.32 -59.92
N ASP A 650 15.53 -6.70 -60.18
CA ASP A 650 14.36 -6.10 -59.53
C ASP A 650 14.43 -6.21 -57.99
N ILE A 651 14.87 -7.36 -57.47
CA ILE A 651 14.99 -7.59 -56.03
C ILE A 651 16.17 -6.81 -55.42
N PHE A 652 17.38 -6.97 -55.96
CA PHE A 652 18.60 -6.41 -55.35
C PHE A 652 18.78 -4.92 -55.63
N ARG A 653 18.28 -4.41 -56.76
CA ARG A 653 18.46 -3.01 -57.19
C ARG A 653 17.22 -2.15 -56.98
N ASN A 654 16.07 -2.74 -56.62
CA ASN A 654 14.86 -1.99 -56.33
C ASN A 654 14.23 -2.35 -54.98
N LEU A 655 13.80 -3.59 -54.76
CA LEU A 655 13.13 -3.99 -53.51
C LEU A 655 14.00 -3.72 -52.27
N PHE A 656 15.23 -4.24 -52.25
CA PHE A 656 16.13 -4.06 -51.11
C PHE A 656 16.46 -2.58 -50.85
N PRO A 657 16.82 -1.75 -51.85
CA PRO A 657 16.97 -0.32 -51.65
C PRO A 657 15.76 0.41 -51.06
N LEU A 658 14.51 0.02 -51.40
CA LEU A 658 13.31 0.63 -50.81
C LEU A 658 13.27 0.46 -49.28
N PHE A 659 13.54 -0.75 -48.78
CA PHE A 659 13.69 -1.00 -47.35
C PHE A 659 14.99 -0.42 -46.79
N GLY A 660 16.05 -0.36 -47.61
CA GLY A 660 17.36 0.20 -47.28
C GLY A 660 17.36 1.70 -46.96
N LEU A 661 16.29 2.42 -47.30
CA LEU A 661 16.08 3.80 -46.86
C LEU A 661 15.87 3.92 -45.34
N TYR A 662 15.37 2.86 -44.70
CA TYR A 662 15.00 2.85 -43.29
C TYR A 662 15.79 1.82 -42.47
N ILE A 663 16.32 0.78 -43.13
CA ILE A 663 16.85 -0.42 -42.46
C ILE A 663 18.27 -0.70 -42.93
N SER A 664 19.12 -1.10 -41.99
CA SER A 664 20.44 -1.63 -42.30
C SER A 664 20.36 -3.10 -42.74
N LYS A 665 20.95 -3.44 -43.89
CA LYS A 665 20.98 -4.81 -44.46
C LYS A 665 19.58 -5.42 -44.73
N PRO A 666 18.76 -4.78 -45.58
CA PRO A 666 17.41 -5.25 -45.91
C PRO A 666 17.38 -6.70 -46.39
N GLU A 667 18.41 -7.17 -47.10
CA GLU A 667 18.52 -8.54 -47.64
C GLU A 667 18.45 -9.65 -46.59
N SER A 668 18.64 -9.34 -45.31
CA SER A 668 18.52 -10.31 -44.21
C SER A 668 17.07 -10.63 -43.83
N PHE A 669 16.13 -9.76 -44.19
CA PHE A 669 14.70 -9.90 -43.92
C PHE A 669 13.92 -10.53 -45.07
N PHE A 670 14.61 -10.83 -46.18
CA PHE A 670 14.07 -11.46 -47.38
C PHE A 670 14.84 -12.74 -47.76
N PRO A 671 15.00 -13.70 -46.83
CA PRO A 671 15.80 -14.88 -47.09
C PRO A 671 15.27 -15.73 -48.25
N LEU A 672 13.95 -15.91 -48.38
CA LEU A 672 13.38 -16.83 -49.35
C LEU A 672 13.56 -16.34 -50.79
N ILE A 673 13.25 -15.08 -51.07
CA ILE A 673 13.41 -14.52 -52.42
C ILE A 673 14.89 -14.34 -52.79
N LYS A 674 15.75 -14.06 -51.79
CA LYS A 674 17.19 -13.99 -51.98
C LYS A 674 17.75 -15.35 -52.38
N GLU A 675 17.38 -16.41 -51.65
CA GLU A 675 17.79 -17.78 -51.94
C GLU A 675 17.21 -18.27 -53.27
N ALA A 676 15.97 -17.92 -53.61
CA ALA A 676 15.39 -18.18 -54.92
C ALA A 676 16.20 -17.53 -56.06
N CYS A 677 16.63 -16.27 -55.89
CA CYS A 677 17.49 -15.60 -56.86
C CYS A 677 18.85 -16.30 -57.01
N VAL A 678 19.41 -16.85 -55.93
CA VAL A 678 20.63 -17.67 -56.00
C VAL A 678 20.37 -18.90 -56.87
N LEU A 679 19.35 -19.71 -56.55
CA LEU A 679 19.03 -20.95 -57.28
C LEU A 679 18.75 -20.71 -58.78
N LEU A 680 18.01 -19.66 -59.11
CA LEU A 680 17.69 -19.29 -60.50
C LEU A 680 18.90 -18.80 -61.30
N ASN A 681 19.96 -18.33 -60.64
CA ASN A 681 21.15 -17.76 -61.30
C ASN A 681 22.42 -18.65 -61.16
N ILE A 682 22.32 -19.83 -60.56
CA ILE A 682 23.42 -20.82 -60.57
C ILE A 682 23.75 -21.22 -62.02
N LEU A 683 25.02 -21.54 -62.27
CA LEU A 683 25.49 -22.08 -63.55
C LEU A 683 24.78 -23.41 -63.88
N ILE A 684 24.36 -23.59 -65.13
CA ILE A 684 23.57 -24.75 -65.58
C ILE A 684 24.14 -26.10 -65.11
N GLY A 685 25.43 -26.35 -65.29
CA GLY A 685 26.06 -27.60 -64.86
C GLY A 685 26.03 -27.81 -63.34
N SER A 686 26.11 -26.74 -62.57
CA SER A 686 25.97 -26.79 -61.11
C SER A 686 24.51 -26.96 -60.68
N ALA A 687 23.56 -26.41 -61.43
CA ALA A 687 22.13 -26.57 -61.18
C ALA A 687 21.66 -28.02 -61.42
N ILE A 688 22.14 -28.68 -62.48
CA ILE A 688 21.83 -30.09 -62.78
C ILE A 688 22.42 -31.01 -61.69
N LEU A 689 23.70 -30.82 -61.34
CA LEU A 689 24.34 -31.59 -60.27
C LEU A 689 23.63 -31.39 -58.92
N LEU A 690 23.23 -30.16 -58.63
CA LEU A 690 22.47 -29.84 -57.42
C LEU A 690 21.10 -30.53 -57.44
N LEU A 691 20.38 -30.53 -58.57
CA LEU A 691 19.09 -31.20 -58.69
C LEU A 691 19.20 -32.72 -58.50
N ASP A 692 20.19 -33.36 -59.12
CA ASP A 692 20.43 -34.80 -58.96
C ASP A 692 20.81 -35.16 -57.52
N ALA A 693 21.67 -34.36 -56.89
CA ALA A 693 22.06 -34.54 -55.50
C ALA A 693 20.85 -34.37 -54.56
N LEU A 694 19.99 -33.39 -54.78
CA LEU A 694 18.80 -33.16 -53.95
C LEU A 694 17.73 -34.25 -54.12
N ASN A 695 17.55 -34.81 -55.32
CA ASN A 695 16.60 -35.90 -55.56
C ASN A 695 17.05 -37.25 -54.98
N THR A 696 18.34 -37.42 -54.69
CA THR A 696 18.93 -38.69 -54.23
C THR A 696 19.31 -38.70 -52.75
N SER A 697 19.37 -37.54 -52.12
CA SER A 697 19.75 -37.36 -50.71
C SER A 697 18.53 -37.43 -49.79
N ASP A 698 18.74 -37.79 -48.52
CA ASP A 698 17.77 -37.62 -47.46
C ASP A 698 17.67 -36.15 -47.02
N GLU A 699 16.64 -35.79 -46.26
CA GLU A 699 16.27 -34.39 -46.01
C GLU A 699 17.36 -33.58 -45.29
N ASP A 700 18.08 -34.21 -44.37
CA ASP A 700 19.16 -33.55 -43.62
C ASP A 700 20.41 -33.33 -44.48
N THR A 701 20.83 -34.31 -45.28
CA THR A 701 21.93 -34.14 -46.24
C THR A 701 21.57 -33.13 -47.32
N ALA A 702 20.31 -33.12 -47.78
CA ALA A 702 19.83 -32.13 -48.75
C ALA A 702 19.92 -30.69 -48.21
N LYS A 703 19.64 -30.47 -46.91
CA LYS A 703 19.82 -29.16 -46.26
C LYS A 703 21.29 -28.74 -46.18
N GLU A 704 22.21 -29.66 -45.92
CA GLU A 704 23.65 -29.36 -45.92
C GLU A 704 24.13 -28.98 -47.33
N ILE A 705 23.71 -29.73 -48.35
CA ILE A 705 24.03 -29.44 -49.77
C ILE A 705 23.51 -28.06 -50.17
N LEU A 706 22.30 -27.68 -49.75
CA LEU A 706 21.74 -26.36 -50.01
C LEU A 706 22.54 -25.25 -49.29
N ALA A 707 22.97 -25.50 -48.06
CA ALA A 707 23.75 -24.55 -47.29
C ALA A 707 25.10 -24.22 -47.96
N ASP A 708 25.73 -25.19 -48.61
CA ASP A 708 26.98 -25.00 -49.36
C ASP A 708 26.83 -24.05 -50.56
N VAL A 709 25.61 -23.91 -51.10
CA VAL A 709 25.29 -23.00 -52.20
C VAL A 709 24.68 -21.68 -51.69
N GLY A 710 24.63 -21.48 -50.37
CA GLY A 710 24.11 -20.26 -49.74
C GLY A 710 22.59 -20.23 -49.57
N VAL A 711 21.94 -21.40 -49.58
CA VAL A 711 20.51 -21.58 -49.31
C VAL A 711 20.33 -22.22 -47.92
N HIS A 712 19.83 -21.44 -46.97
CA HIS A 712 19.77 -21.84 -45.56
C HIS A 712 18.35 -21.89 -44.98
N LYS A 713 17.40 -21.14 -45.53
CA LYS A 713 16.04 -20.99 -44.99
C LYS A 713 14.99 -21.78 -45.77
N MET A 714 15.21 -21.96 -47.06
CA MET A 714 14.30 -22.69 -47.94
C MET A 714 14.38 -24.22 -47.74
N SER A 715 13.24 -24.92 -47.84
CA SER A 715 13.21 -26.38 -47.75
C SER A 715 13.70 -27.04 -49.06
N PRO A 716 14.24 -28.28 -48.98
CA PRO A 716 14.69 -29.02 -50.17
C PRO A 716 13.62 -29.14 -51.27
N ASP A 717 12.38 -29.44 -50.90
CA ASP A 717 11.28 -29.57 -51.87
C ASP A 717 11.01 -28.27 -52.64
N VAL A 718 11.11 -27.13 -51.97
CA VAL A 718 10.91 -25.81 -52.60
C VAL A 718 12.11 -25.48 -53.50
N ALA A 719 13.34 -25.77 -53.04
CA ALA A 719 14.54 -25.58 -53.85
C ALA A 719 14.52 -26.41 -55.14
N ILE A 720 14.09 -27.68 -55.05
CA ILE A 720 13.90 -28.55 -56.22
C ILE A 720 12.93 -27.93 -57.21
N LYS A 721 11.76 -27.45 -56.75
CA LYS A 721 10.76 -26.81 -57.62
C LYS A 721 11.31 -25.57 -58.33
N ILE A 722 12.14 -24.77 -57.66
CA ILE A 722 12.76 -23.58 -58.26
C ILE A 722 13.80 -23.96 -59.31
N ILE A 723 14.63 -24.97 -59.04
CA ILE A 723 15.62 -25.43 -60.02
C ILE A 723 14.89 -26.01 -61.25
N GLN A 724 13.81 -26.77 -61.02
CA GLN A 724 12.97 -27.31 -62.08
C GLN A 724 12.21 -26.24 -62.86
N SER A 725 11.94 -25.06 -62.31
CA SER A 725 11.25 -24.00 -63.06
C SER A 725 12.15 -23.31 -64.10
N ARG A 726 13.44 -23.62 -64.11
CA ARG A 726 14.38 -23.10 -65.10
C ARG A 726 14.20 -23.78 -66.46
N THR A 727 14.06 -22.98 -67.51
CA THR A 727 13.85 -23.51 -68.86
C THR A 727 15.08 -24.23 -69.41
N ASP A 728 16.27 -23.94 -68.92
CA ASP A 728 17.51 -24.57 -69.35
C ASP A 728 17.76 -25.94 -68.68
N VAL A 729 17.00 -26.28 -67.64
CA VAL A 729 17.07 -27.58 -66.93
C VAL A 729 16.00 -28.56 -67.44
N ILE A 730 14.85 -28.07 -67.92
CA ILE A 730 13.73 -28.92 -68.40
C ILE A 730 13.99 -29.53 -69.79
N TYR A 731 14.84 -28.93 -70.63
CA TYR A 731 14.97 -29.27 -72.06
C TYR A 731 16.27 -30.01 -72.44
N GLU A 732 16.93 -30.69 -71.50
CA GLU A 732 17.94 -31.73 -71.81
C GLU A 732 17.40 -33.15 -71.60
#